data_AF-A0A674F2V9-F1
#
_entry.id   AF-A0A674F2V9-F1
#
_cell.length_a   1.000
_cell.length_b   1.000
_cell.length_c   1.000
_cell.angle_alpha   90.00
_cell.angle_beta   90.00
_cell.angle_gamma   90.00
#
_symmetry.space_group_name_H-M   'P 1'
#
loop_
_entity.id
_entity.type
_entity.pdbx_description
1 polymer ?
#
loop_
_entity_poly.entity_id
_entity_poly.type
_entity_poly.pdbx_seq_one_letter_code
_entity_poly.pdbx_strand_id
1 'polypeptide(L)'
;MGLDSYFFFMIPVHNALYLEKVYTNTWAVHIAGGPDEADRIASKHGFVNHGNVFGDIYHFRHRSVEKRSLSDHRGGHVRLQKEPQVTWAEQQVVKSRKKRDIYTEPSDPKFTQQWYLYNANHRDLNAKGAWELGYTGKGVVVSILDDGIEKNHPDLISNYDPDASYDVNDGDPDPQPRYTQLNDNRHGTRCAGEVAAMANNGICGVGVAYNAKIGGVRMLDGEVTDVVEAQSLSLNPQHIHIYSASWGPEDDGKTVDGPAKLAKEAFLRGVTEGRGGLGSIFVWASGNGGREKDSCNCDGYTNSIYTLSISSSTQNGNVPWYSEACSSTLATTYSSGNLNEKQIVTTDLRQKCTDTHTGTSASAPLAAGIIALALEANKNLTWRDMQHLVVRTSHPAHLLTNDWNTNGVGRKVSHSYGYGLLDASAIVALAENWTNVGPQKKCVLSMVAEPRNIGSHLLITKTVDGCVGTANHVSSLEHAQAQLTLSYNRRGNLGIYLTSPQGTRSTLLAPRPHDYSSEGFNDWAFMTTHSWDEDPRGEWTLEMVNVAGASDYGTLTQFTLVLYGTGSDSPSSTAKDLSQSSNECNGGYYLFQQGCVRDCPAGYTAGSQLLSYTMGNSVDPASVPSCLPCQPPCLTCSGLSPSACLSCPPHSHLDPVSSTCLHLNQIQRESPGNFMVGQGNTSPRPELSSRLPVTIAVLSCMIIMATFAGVFVLLQLRSGVLAKLSRMVSYRGIPTVWGDEGVNTDSDNDEFDVHNEKTAFIKTQSAL
;
A
#
# COMPACT_ATOMS: atom_id res chain seq x y z
N MET A 1 -30.26 -57.26 -36.94
CA MET A 1 -29.09 -57.11 -37.85
C MET A 1 -28.94 -55.62 -38.13
N GLY A 2 -27.76 -55.06 -37.88
CA GLY A 2 -27.43 -53.65 -38.10
C GLY A 2 -27.33 -52.84 -36.80
N LEU A 3 -26.20 -52.99 -36.09
CA LEU A 3 -25.72 -52.08 -35.03
C LEU A 3 -25.06 -50.87 -35.69
N ASP A 4 -25.26 -49.67 -35.15
CA ASP A 4 -24.16 -48.74 -34.86
C ASP A 4 -24.63 -47.62 -33.92
N SER A 5 -23.98 -47.56 -32.76
CA SER A 5 -24.19 -46.59 -31.69
C SER A 5 -23.16 -45.48 -31.81
N TYR A 6 -23.62 -44.22 -31.86
CA TYR A 6 -22.77 -43.04 -31.71
C TYR A 6 -22.37 -42.88 -30.24
N PHE A 7 -21.09 -43.10 -29.94
CA PHE A 7 -20.46 -42.72 -28.68
C PHE A 7 -19.65 -41.44 -28.85
N PHE A 8 -19.99 -40.44 -28.03
CA PHE A 8 -19.21 -39.24 -27.78
C PHE A 8 -17.84 -39.61 -27.20
N PHE A 9 -16.77 -39.02 -27.73
CA PHE A 9 -15.52 -38.82 -26.97
C PHE A 9 -15.30 -37.32 -26.81
N MET A 10 -15.49 -36.84 -25.58
CA MET A 10 -14.91 -35.58 -25.12
C MET A 10 -13.39 -35.73 -25.10
N ILE A 11 -12.69 -34.78 -25.73
CA ILE A 11 -11.25 -34.58 -25.55
C ILE A 11 -11.08 -33.64 -24.34
N PRO A 12 -10.46 -34.07 -23.23
CA PRO A 12 -10.02 -33.14 -22.21
C PRO A 12 -8.73 -32.46 -22.69
N VAL A 13 -8.79 -31.18 -23.02
CA VAL A 13 -7.61 -30.35 -23.27
C VAL A 13 -6.94 -30.06 -21.93
N HIS A 14 -6.07 -30.96 -21.48
CA HIS A 14 -5.05 -30.66 -20.47
C HIS A 14 -3.89 -29.95 -21.17
N ASN A 15 -3.88 -28.62 -21.17
CA ASN A 15 -2.69 -27.84 -21.50
C ASN A 15 -1.71 -27.88 -20.31
N ALA A 16 -1.02 -29.01 -20.16
CA ALA A 16 0.27 -29.03 -19.49
C ALA A 16 1.32 -28.57 -20.51
N LEU A 17 1.88 -27.38 -20.32
CA LEU A 17 3.08 -26.91 -21.04
C LEU A 17 4.24 -27.86 -20.73
N TYR A 18 4.34 -28.97 -21.46
CA TYR A 18 5.56 -29.77 -21.50
C TYR A 18 6.61 -28.94 -22.27
N LEU A 19 7.59 -28.41 -21.54
CA LEU A 19 8.83 -27.93 -22.14
C LEU A 19 9.41 -29.07 -23.00
N GLU A 20 9.39 -28.91 -24.32
CA GLU A 20 9.99 -29.87 -25.23
C GLU A 20 11.49 -30.04 -24.90
N LYS A 21 11.93 -31.28 -24.69
CA LYS A 21 13.34 -31.59 -24.41
C LYS A 21 14.16 -31.41 -25.69
N VAL A 22 15.09 -30.46 -25.69
CA VAL A 22 16.06 -30.29 -26.78
C VAL A 22 17.31 -31.11 -26.48
N TYR A 23 17.52 -32.18 -27.24
CA TYR A 23 18.70 -33.05 -27.17
C TYR A 23 19.90 -32.43 -27.90
N THR A 24 21.12 -32.66 -27.40
CA THR A 24 22.36 -32.21 -28.02
C THR A 24 23.07 -33.36 -28.75
N ASN A 25 24.14 -33.05 -29.49
CA ASN A 25 25.03 -34.06 -30.08
C ASN A 25 26.11 -34.56 -29.11
N THR A 26 25.88 -34.47 -27.81
CA THR A 26 26.81 -34.88 -26.78
C THR A 26 26.20 -35.89 -25.82
N TRP A 27 27.06 -36.72 -25.22
CA TRP A 27 26.70 -37.77 -24.28
C TRP A 27 27.60 -37.69 -23.05
N ALA A 28 27.04 -37.96 -21.89
CA ALA A 28 27.81 -38.36 -20.73
C ALA A 28 27.82 -39.88 -20.68
N VAL A 29 29.00 -40.47 -20.56
CA VAL A 29 29.18 -41.93 -20.63
C VAL A 29 30.05 -42.37 -19.47
N HIS A 30 29.56 -43.29 -18.66
CA HIS A 30 30.32 -43.90 -17.58
C HIS A 30 31.04 -45.15 -18.11
N ILE A 31 32.38 -45.15 -18.06
CA ILE A 31 33.24 -46.19 -18.64
C ILE A 31 34.22 -46.70 -17.59
N ALA A 32 34.03 -47.93 -17.15
CA ALA A 32 34.97 -48.60 -16.25
C ALA A 32 36.18 -49.09 -17.08
N GLY A 33 37.34 -48.42 -16.93
CA GLY A 33 38.55 -48.75 -17.70
C GLY A 33 39.54 -47.61 -17.92
N GLY A 34 39.20 -46.39 -17.48
CA GLY A 34 40.10 -45.24 -17.57
C GLY A 34 40.09 -44.51 -18.93
N PRO A 35 40.89 -43.44 -19.08
CA PRO A 35 40.84 -42.54 -20.23
C PRO A 35 41.15 -43.22 -21.57
N ASP A 36 42.10 -44.15 -21.59
CA ASP A 36 42.50 -44.88 -22.81
C ASP A 36 41.35 -45.73 -23.36
N GLU A 37 40.56 -46.35 -22.48
CA GLU A 37 39.40 -47.15 -22.85
C GLU A 37 38.25 -46.26 -23.32
N ALA A 38 38.08 -45.09 -22.71
CA ALA A 38 37.11 -44.09 -23.17
C ALA A 38 37.45 -43.57 -24.59
N ASP A 39 38.72 -43.32 -24.89
CA ASP A 39 39.17 -42.89 -26.23
C ASP A 39 38.97 -44.00 -27.28
N ARG A 40 39.25 -45.25 -26.88
CA ARG A 40 39.01 -46.43 -27.73
C ARG A 40 37.53 -46.58 -28.07
N ILE A 41 36.65 -46.50 -27.07
CA ILE A 41 35.20 -46.65 -27.25
C ILE A 41 34.61 -45.47 -28.03
N ALA A 42 35.06 -44.24 -27.75
CA ALA A 42 34.64 -43.06 -28.50
C ALA A 42 34.97 -43.22 -29.99
N SER A 43 36.23 -43.56 -30.30
CA SER A 43 36.71 -43.74 -31.67
C SER A 43 35.99 -44.88 -32.40
N LYS A 44 35.76 -46.00 -31.72
CA LYS A 44 35.04 -47.17 -32.26
C LYS A 44 33.63 -46.81 -32.75
N HIS A 45 32.94 -45.92 -32.05
CA HIS A 45 31.55 -45.55 -32.36
C HIS A 45 31.39 -44.20 -33.04
N GLY A 46 32.48 -43.58 -33.52
CA GLY A 46 32.44 -42.30 -34.24
C GLY A 46 32.24 -41.08 -33.35
N PHE A 47 32.44 -41.22 -32.05
CA PHE A 47 32.46 -40.11 -31.10
C PHE A 47 33.87 -39.55 -30.94
N VAL A 48 33.93 -38.28 -30.55
CA VAL A 48 35.14 -37.63 -30.05
C VAL A 48 35.01 -37.55 -28.54
N ASN A 49 35.98 -38.06 -27.80
CA ASN A 49 36.07 -37.87 -26.35
C ASN A 49 36.56 -36.43 -26.07
N HIS A 50 35.78 -35.65 -25.32
CA HIS A 50 36.14 -34.30 -24.87
C HIS A 50 36.82 -34.29 -23.50
N GLY A 51 37.06 -35.47 -22.93
CA GLY A 51 37.76 -35.65 -21.67
C GLY A 51 36.86 -36.11 -20.54
N ASN A 52 37.50 -36.31 -19.39
CA ASN A 52 36.85 -36.73 -18.16
C ASN A 52 36.05 -35.57 -17.56
N VAL A 53 34.83 -35.86 -17.11
CA VAL A 53 33.99 -34.92 -16.36
C VAL A 53 34.31 -35.02 -14.87
N PHE A 54 34.20 -36.24 -14.33
CA PHE A 54 34.67 -36.65 -13.01
C PHE A 54 34.58 -38.18 -12.88
N GLY A 55 35.40 -38.80 -12.03
CA GLY A 55 35.40 -40.25 -11.81
C GLY A 55 35.59 -41.00 -13.13
N ASP A 56 34.75 -42.01 -13.39
CA ASP A 56 34.76 -42.77 -14.65
C ASP A 56 33.76 -42.24 -15.69
N ILE A 57 33.33 -40.96 -15.58
CA ILE A 57 32.38 -40.34 -16.52
C ILE A 57 33.12 -39.45 -17.51
N TYR A 58 32.85 -39.70 -18.80
CA TYR A 58 33.47 -39.03 -19.94
C TYR A 58 32.43 -38.30 -20.79
N HIS A 59 32.86 -37.20 -21.42
CA HIS A 59 32.01 -36.38 -22.28
C HIS A 59 32.27 -36.70 -23.75
N PHE A 60 31.34 -37.39 -24.40
CA PHE A 60 31.45 -37.78 -25.81
C PHE A 60 30.66 -36.83 -26.71
N ARG A 61 31.18 -36.56 -27.91
CA ARG A 61 30.48 -35.77 -28.95
C ARG A 61 30.47 -36.50 -30.29
N HIS A 62 29.30 -36.64 -30.90
CA HIS A 62 29.19 -37.24 -32.24
C HIS A 62 29.13 -36.17 -33.32
N ARG A 63 30.04 -36.20 -34.30
CA ARG A 63 30.13 -35.13 -35.32
C ARG A 63 28.97 -35.14 -36.32
N SER A 64 28.39 -36.30 -36.60
CA SER A 64 27.28 -36.43 -37.56
C SER A 64 25.89 -36.30 -36.92
N VAL A 65 25.81 -35.98 -35.62
CA VAL A 65 24.54 -35.73 -34.93
C VAL A 65 24.37 -34.22 -34.81
N GLU A 66 23.16 -33.75 -35.11
CA GLU A 66 22.80 -32.34 -35.04
C GLU A 66 22.99 -31.77 -33.63
N LYS A 67 23.54 -30.56 -33.56
CA LYS A 67 23.84 -29.91 -32.27
C LYS A 67 22.61 -29.71 -31.38
N ARG A 68 21.41 -29.60 -31.98
CA ARG A 68 20.13 -29.46 -31.30
C ARG A 68 19.05 -30.25 -32.05
N SER A 69 18.32 -31.10 -31.35
CA SER A 69 17.25 -31.93 -31.91
C SER A 69 16.08 -32.04 -30.92
N LEU A 70 14.85 -32.14 -31.43
CA LEU A 70 13.65 -32.43 -30.63
C LEU A 70 13.48 -33.94 -30.35
N SER A 71 14.25 -34.79 -31.03
CA SER A 71 14.26 -36.23 -30.86
C SER A 71 15.62 -36.75 -30.41
N ASP A 72 15.60 -37.81 -29.61
CA ASP A 72 16.80 -38.48 -29.12
C ASP A 72 17.45 -39.32 -30.22
N HIS A 73 18.78 -39.39 -30.22
CA HIS A 73 19.53 -40.14 -31.21
C HIS A 73 19.75 -41.60 -30.74
N ARG A 74 18.66 -42.37 -30.80
CA ARG A 74 18.58 -43.77 -30.34
C ARG A 74 19.71 -44.66 -30.88
N GLY A 75 20.03 -44.52 -32.16
CA GLY A 75 21.02 -45.38 -32.82
C GLY A 75 22.44 -45.24 -32.25
N GLY A 76 22.83 -44.05 -31.81
CA GLY A 76 24.13 -43.81 -31.15
C GLY A 76 24.11 -44.22 -29.68
N HIS A 77 23.01 -43.91 -29.00
CA HIS A 77 22.81 -44.24 -27.58
C HIS A 77 22.82 -45.75 -27.32
N VAL A 78 22.08 -46.53 -28.12
CA VAL A 78 22.03 -48.00 -28.02
C VAL A 78 23.37 -48.64 -28.34
N ARG A 79 24.17 -48.06 -29.23
CA ARG A 79 25.51 -48.57 -29.57
C ARG A 79 26.48 -48.42 -28.40
N LEU A 80 26.44 -47.28 -27.69
CA LEU A 80 27.25 -47.07 -26.49
C LEU A 80 26.83 -48.02 -25.36
N GLN A 81 25.53 -48.20 -25.11
CA GLN A 81 25.02 -49.10 -24.06
C GLN A 81 25.33 -50.59 -24.30
N LYS A 82 25.71 -50.98 -25.52
CA LYS A 82 26.10 -52.36 -25.86
C LYS A 82 27.57 -52.65 -25.57
N GLU A 83 28.40 -51.66 -25.26
CA GLU A 83 29.78 -51.91 -24.87
C GLU A 83 29.85 -52.43 -23.42
N PRO A 84 30.55 -53.55 -23.16
CA PRO A 84 30.63 -54.14 -21.81
C PRO A 84 31.18 -53.19 -20.75
N GLN A 85 32.06 -52.27 -21.14
CA GLN A 85 32.71 -51.30 -20.27
C GLN A 85 31.83 -50.07 -19.98
N VAL A 86 30.78 -49.84 -20.77
CA VAL A 86 29.84 -48.73 -20.59
C VAL A 86 28.72 -49.18 -19.66
N THR A 87 28.77 -48.76 -18.40
CA THR A 87 27.71 -49.09 -17.45
C THR A 87 26.52 -48.13 -17.53
N TRP A 88 26.74 -46.93 -18.08
CA TRP A 88 25.70 -45.93 -18.27
C TRP A 88 26.08 -44.96 -19.39
N ALA A 89 25.10 -44.55 -20.18
CA ALA A 89 25.25 -43.49 -21.16
C ALA A 89 23.95 -42.68 -21.21
N GLU A 90 24.04 -41.35 -21.25
CA GLU A 90 22.90 -40.46 -21.42
C GLU A 90 23.21 -39.37 -22.44
N GLN A 91 22.32 -39.21 -23.43
CA GLN A 91 22.41 -38.08 -24.36
C GLN A 91 22.05 -36.80 -23.61
N GLN A 92 22.90 -35.79 -23.72
CA GLN A 92 22.71 -34.55 -22.97
C GLN A 92 21.54 -33.74 -23.54
N VAL A 93 20.81 -33.09 -22.65
CA VAL A 93 19.71 -32.21 -22.98
C VAL A 93 20.04 -30.79 -22.57
N VAL A 94 19.63 -29.82 -23.38
CA VAL A 94 19.79 -28.41 -23.04
C VAL A 94 18.99 -28.12 -21.77
N LYS A 95 19.68 -27.64 -20.73
CA LYS A 95 19.05 -27.13 -19.51
C LYS A 95 18.87 -25.62 -19.65
N SER A 96 17.63 -25.13 -19.54
CA SER A 96 17.38 -23.69 -19.42
C SER A 96 17.87 -23.22 -18.06
N ARG A 97 18.80 -22.26 -18.04
CA ARG A 97 19.33 -21.61 -16.84
C ARG A 97 19.29 -20.10 -17.08
N LYS A 98 18.53 -19.36 -16.28
CA LYS A 98 18.64 -17.89 -16.21
C LYS A 98 19.68 -17.53 -15.15
N LYS A 99 20.45 -16.47 -15.40
CA LYS A 99 21.38 -15.89 -14.41
C LYS A 99 20.54 -15.40 -13.22
N ARG A 100 20.96 -15.70 -11.99
CA ARG A 100 20.35 -15.14 -10.78
C ARG A 100 20.77 -13.67 -10.67
N ASP A 101 19.77 -12.81 -10.52
CA ASP A 101 19.84 -11.46 -9.93
C ASP A 101 20.77 -10.45 -10.63
N ILE A 102 20.37 -10.01 -11.83
CA ILE A 102 20.72 -8.69 -12.34
C ILE A 102 19.40 -8.04 -12.72
N TYR A 103 19.04 -6.95 -12.04
CA TYR A 103 17.91 -6.12 -12.44
C TYR A 103 18.08 -5.76 -13.92
N THR A 104 17.06 -6.06 -14.72
CA THR A 104 16.99 -5.68 -16.13
C THR A 104 15.78 -4.79 -16.25
N GLU A 105 15.96 -3.61 -16.84
CA GLU A 105 14.85 -2.69 -17.07
C GLU A 105 13.72 -3.38 -17.83
N PRO A 106 12.46 -3.08 -17.52
CA PRO A 106 11.32 -3.63 -18.25
C PRO A 106 11.43 -3.42 -19.76
N SER A 107 11.17 -4.47 -20.54
CA SER A 107 11.24 -4.44 -22.00
C SER A 107 9.96 -3.98 -22.68
N ASP A 108 8.95 -3.55 -21.91
CA ASP A 108 7.59 -3.28 -22.39
C ASP A 108 7.51 -2.02 -23.26
N PRO A 109 6.72 -2.02 -24.34
CA PRO A 109 6.81 -1.03 -25.42
C PRO A 109 6.51 0.41 -24.98
N LYS A 110 5.72 0.60 -23.92
CA LYS A 110 5.34 1.90 -23.37
C LYS A 110 6.08 2.27 -22.08
N PHE A 111 6.97 1.43 -21.57
CA PHE A 111 7.74 1.73 -20.34
C PHE A 111 8.51 3.06 -20.46
N THR A 112 9.12 3.33 -21.61
CA THR A 112 9.82 4.61 -21.88
C THR A 112 8.89 5.85 -21.87
N GLN A 113 7.58 5.65 -21.96
CA GLN A 113 6.57 6.71 -21.90
C GLN A 113 6.04 6.91 -20.46
N GLN A 114 6.24 5.93 -19.56
CA GLN A 114 5.94 6.01 -18.13
C GLN A 114 6.99 6.83 -17.37
N TRP A 115 7.06 8.11 -17.74
CA TRP A 115 8.02 9.09 -17.25
C TRP A 115 8.04 9.24 -15.72
N TYR A 116 6.94 8.89 -15.05
CA TYR A 116 6.77 8.96 -13.61
C TYR A 116 7.38 7.77 -12.86
N LEU A 117 7.69 6.65 -13.54
CA LEU A 117 8.36 5.49 -12.93
C LEU A 117 9.89 5.64 -12.94
N TYR A 118 10.40 6.17 -14.05
CA TYR A 118 11.83 6.43 -14.24
C TYR A 118 12.06 7.55 -15.25
N ASN A 119 12.94 8.47 -14.88
CA ASN A 119 13.40 9.59 -15.68
C ASN A 119 14.86 9.89 -15.34
N ALA A 120 15.72 10.04 -16.36
CA ALA A 120 17.14 10.32 -16.16
C ALA A 120 17.44 11.60 -15.35
N ASN A 121 16.48 12.53 -15.30
CA ASN A 121 16.60 13.77 -14.53
C ASN A 121 16.08 13.66 -13.08
N HIS A 122 15.77 12.45 -12.59
CA HIS A 122 15.24 12.18 -11.24
C HIS A 122 13.98 12.99 -10.90
N ARG A 123 13.12 13.19 -11.91
CA ARG A 123 11.74 13.72 -11.77
C ARG A 123 10.77 12.58 -12.05
N ASP A 124 10.76 11.64 -11.12
CA ASP A 124 10.00 10.39 -11.12
C ASP A 124 9.75 9.97 -9.66
N LEU A 125 9.05 8.86 -9.48
CA LEU A 125 8.72 8.29 -8.17
C LEU A 125 9.82 7.34 -7.64
N ASN A 126 10.98 7.30 -8.32
CA ASN A 126 12.12 6.45 -7.98
C ASN A 126 11.77 4.94 -7.90
N ALA A 127 10.79 4.48 -8.69
CA ALA A 127 10.34 3.08 -8.70
C ALA A 127 11.47 2.13 -9.11
N LYS A 128 12.29 2.54 -10.08
CA LYS A 128 13.48 1.82 -10.50
C LYS A 128 14.44 1.53 -9.33
N GLY A 129 14.65 2.51 -8.43
CA GLY A 129 15.51 2.30 -7.26
C GLY A 129 15.00 1.18 -6.35
N ALA A 130 13.69 1.09 -6.11
CA ALA A 130 13.10 -0.01 -5.37
C ALA A 130 13.23 -1.37 -6.09
N TRP A 131 13.05 -1.38 -7.42
CA TRP A 131 13.21 -2.61 -8.22
C TRP A 131 14.66 -3.10 -8.25
N GLU A 132 15.64 -2.20 -8.25
CA GLU A 132 17.07 -2.53 -8.15
C GLU A 132 17.43 -3.13 -6.78
N LEU A 133 16.70 -2.76 -5.71
CA LEU A 133 16.77 -3.40 -4.40
C LEU A 133 16.08 -4.78 -4.36
N GLY A 134 15.35 -5.15 -5.42
CA GLY A 134 14.69 -6.46 -5.55
C GLY A 134 13.22 -6.48 -5.16
N TYR A 135 12.63 -5.33 -4.81
CA TYR A 135 11.22 -5.22 -4.41
C TYR A 135 10.34 -4.91 -5.62
N THR A 136 9.29 -5.69 -5.82
CA THR A 136 8.42 -5.64 -7.02
C THR A 136 6.93 -5.79 -6.69
N GLY A 137 6.58 -5.79 -5.41
CA GLY A 137 5.23 -5.98 -4.87
C GLY A 137 4.89 -7.43 -4.53
N LYS A 138 5.86 -8.35 -4.59
CA LYS A 138 5.59 -9.79 -4.57
C LYS A 138 4.94 -10.23 -3.26
N GLY A 139 3.78 -10.89 -3.40
CA GLY A 139 3.04 -11.43 -2.27
C GLY A 139 2.34 -10.36 -1.42
N VAL A 140 2.14 -9.17 -1.98
CA VAL A 140 1.19 -8.15 -1.53
C VAL A 140 -0.03 -8.19 -2.46
N VAL A 141 -1.20 -7.94 -1.89
CA VAL A 141 -2.49 -7.97 -2.60
C VAL A 141 -3.13 -6.59 -2.50
N VAL A 142 -3.45 -6.00 -3.65
CA VAL A 142 -4.10 -4.69 -3.77
C VAL A 142 -5.47 -4.86 -4.42
N SER A 143 -6.46 -4.10 -3.96
CA SER A 143 -7.80 -4.05 -4.55
C SER A 143 -8.16 -2.63 -4.97
N ILE A 144 -8.65 -2.46 -6.20
CA ILE A 144 -9.17 -1.19 -6.73
C ILE A 144 -10.68 -1.13 -6.46
N LEU A 145 -11.15 -0.16 -5.68
CA LEU A 145 -12.57 0.01 -5.37
C LEU A 145 -13.18 1.04 -6.34
N ASP A 146 -13.81 0.59 -7.42
CA ASP A 146 -14.14 1.47 -8.56
C ASP A 146 -15.29 0.92 -9.46
N ASP A 147 -15.24 1.17 -10.77
CA ASP A 147 -16.21 0.77 -11.80
C ASP A 147 -16.01 -0.65 -12.36
N GLY A 148 -15.05 -1.39 -11.78
CA GLY A 148 -14.69 -2.77 -12.15
C GLY A 148 -13.27 -2.90 -12.70
N ILE A 149 -12.85 -4.14 -12.91
CA ILE A 149 -11.52 -4.47 -13.45
C ILE A 149 -11.65 -5.47 -14.60
N GLU A 150 -11.09 -5.14 -15.76
CA GLU A 150 -11.00 -6.05 -16.90
C GLU A 150 -9.98 -7.17 -16.58
N LYS A 151 -10.41 -8.16 -15.79
CA LYS A 151 -9.56 -9.25 -15.27
C LYS A 151 -8.86 -10.08 -16.35
N ASN A 152 -9.39 -10.07 -17.57
CA ASN A 152 -8.83 -10.74 -18.74
C ASN A 152 -7.97 -9.82 -19.62
N HIS A 153 -7.70 -8.58 -19.18
CA HIS A 153 -6.74 -7.70 -19.85
C HIS A 153 -5.38 -8.42 -19.90
N PRO A 154 -4.71 -8.50 -21.07
CA PRO A 154 -3.53 -9.33 -21.24
C PRO A 154 -2.34 -8.89 -20.37
N ASP A 155 -2.37 -7.63 -19.92
CA ASP A 155 -1.38 -7.04 -19.02
C ASP A 155 -1.76 -7.14 -17.52
N LEU A 156 -2.95 -7.66 -17.18
CA LEU A 156 -3.41 -7.84 -15.80
C LEU A 156 -3.61 -9.31 -15.43
N ILE A 157 -3.96 -10.16 -16.39
CA ILE A 157 -4.48 -11.52 -16.17
C ILE A 157 -3.60 -12.43 -15.30
N SER A 158 -2.26 -12.29 -15.34
CA SER A 158 -1.38 -13.12 -14.49
C SER A 158 -1.28 -12.62 -13.05
N ASN A 159 -1.52 -11.33 -12.85
CA ASN A 159 -1.51 -10.68 -11.54
C ASN A 159 -2.92 -10.61 -10.94
N TYR A 160 -3.97 -10.81 -11.74
CA TYR A 160 -5.35 -10.83 -11.27
C TYR A 160 -5.56 -11.83 -10.12
N ASP A 161 -6.32 -11.40 -9.13
CA ASP A 161 -6.68 -12.17 -7.95
C ASP A 161 -8.19 -12.11 -7.68
N PRO A 162 -8.91 -13.24 -7.84
CA PRO A 162 -10.34 -13.29 -7.59
C PRO A 162 -10.69 -13.10 -6.10
N ASP A 163 -9.82 -13.48 -5.17
CA ASP A 163 -10.06 -13.29 -3.73
C ASP A 163 -9.88 -11.83 -3.30
N ALA A 164 -9.29 -11.01 -4.18
CA ALA A 164 -9.21 -9.56 -4.04
C ALA A 164 -10.32 -8.83 -4.82
N SER A 165 -11.33 -9.55 -5.29
CA SER A 165 -12.32 -9.02 -6.23
C SER A 165 -13.75 -9.36 -5.85
N TYR A 166 -14.68 -8.47 -6.20
CA TYR A 166 -16.12 -8.72 -6.05
C TYR A 166 -16.95 -7.70 -6.86
N ASP A 167 -18.12 -8.07 -7.33
CA ASP A 167 -19.11 -7.15 -7.89
C ASP A 167 -20.21 -6.87 -6.88
N VAL A 168 -20.19 -5.68 -6.27
CA VAL A 168 -21.20 -5.26 -5.30
C VAL A 168 -22.44 -4.72 -6.01
N ASN A 169 -22.30 -4.20 -7.23
CA ASN A 169 -23.43 -3.67 -8.00
C ASN A 169 -24.40 -4.79 -8.42
N ASP A 170 -23.86 -5.90 -8.93
CA ASP A 170 -24.66 -7.04 -9.41
C ASP A 170 -24.71 -8.22 -8.40
N GLY A 171 -23.91 -8.17 -7.34
CA GLY A 171 -23.97 -9.10 -6.22
C GLY A 171 -23.33 -10.47 -6.50
N ASP A 172 -22.23 -10.49 -7.24
CA ASP A 172 -21.55 -11.70 -7.68
C ASP A 172 -20.01 -11.55 -7.64
N PRO A 173 -19.20 -12.61 -7.79
CA PRO A 173 -17.75 -12.50 -7.61
C PRO A 173 -16.98 -11.94 -8.83
N ASP A 174 -17.64 -11.66 -9.96
CA ASP A 174 -16.98 -11.23 -11.19
C ASP A 174 -17.01 -9.69 -11.36
N PRO A 175 -15.90 -8.98 -11.10
CA PRO A 175 -15.86 -7.51 -11.19
C PRO A 175 -15.71 -6.99 -12.63
N GLN A 176 -16.08 -7.77 -13.65
CA GLN A 176 -15.90 -7.38 -15.05
C GLN A 176 -16.65 -6.07 -15.34
N PRO A 177 -15.99 -5.05 -15.92
CA PRO A 177 -16.66 -3.81 -16.26
C PRO A 177 -17.71 -4.04 -17.33
N ARG A 178 -18.85 -3.37 -17.18
CA ARG A 178 -19.87 -3.33 -18.22
C ARG A 178 -19.41 -2.43 -19.37
N TYR A 179 -19.29 -3.01 -20.56
CA TYR A 179 -18.86 -2.26 -21.75
C TYR A 179 -19.97 -1.35 -22.29
N THR A 180 -19.71 -0.04 -22.32
CA THR A 180 -20.59 0.97 -22.97
C THR A 180 -19.92 1.55 -24.21
N GLN A 181 -20.67 2.23 -25.08
CA GLN A 181 -20.10 2.89 -26.26
C GLN A 181 -19.14 4.02 -25.87
N LEU A 182 -19.40 4.70 -24.76
CA LEU A 182 -18.59 5.81 -24.24
C LEU A 182 -17.39 5.33 -23.38
N ASN A 183 -17.34 4.03 -23.08
CA ASN A 183 -16.36 3.41 -22.19
C ASN A 183 -16.34 4.11 -20.82
N ASP A 184 -17.51 4.24 -20.21
CA ASP A 184 -17.68 4.91 -18.92
C ASP A 184 -16.93 4.13 -17.82
N ASN A 185 -17.07 2.80 -17.85
CA ASN A 185 -16.50 1.88 -16.85
C ASN A 185 -15.04 1.46 -17.18
N ARG A 186 -14.18 2.42 -17.49
CA ARG A 186 -12.77 2.18 -17.84
C ARG A 186 -11.81 2.49 -16.71
N HIS A 187 -12.28 3.16 -15.68
CA HIS A 187 -11.47 3.84 -14.70
C HIS A 187 -10.71 2.84 -13.81
N GLY A 188 -11.39 1.85 -13.23
CA GLY A 188 -10.77 0.84 -12.38
C GLY A 188 -9.74 -0.02 -13.11
N THR A 189 -9.94 -0.30 -14.40
CA THR A 189 -8.97 -1.01 -15.24
C THR A 189 -7.70 -0.17 -15.48
N ARG A 190 -7.81 1.15 -15.59
CA ARG A 190 -6.65 2.06 -15.70
C ARG A 190 -5.85 2.09 -14.41
N CYS A 191 -6.53 2.29 -13.28
CA CYS A 191 -5.92 2.29 -11.95
C CYS A 191 -5.22 0.96 -11.62
N ALA A 192 -5.83 -0.17 -11.97
CA ALA A 192 -5.24 -1.50 -11.76
C ALA A 192 -3.89 -1.68 -12.49
N GLY A 193 -3.77 -1.15 -13.71
CA GLY A 193 -2.53 -1.20 -14.48
C GLY A 193 -1.40 -0.39 -13.85
N GLU A 194 -1.70 0.75 -13.25
CA GLU A 194 -0.71 1.59 -12.58
C GLU A 194 -0.08 0.87 -11.38
N VAL A 195 -0.88 0.08 -10.67
CA VAL A 195 -0.40 -0.74 -9.55
C VAL A 195 0.38 -1.95 -10.07
N ALA A 196 -0.22 -2.77 -10.93
CA ALA A 196 0.24 -4.14 -11.15
C ALA A 196 0.12 -4.64 -12.60
N ALA A 197 0.19 -3.75 -13.61
CA ALA A 197 0.43 -4.20 -14.98
C ALA A 197 1.72 -5.05 -15.03
N MET A 198 1.66 -6.15 -15.77
CA MET A 198 2.74 -7.13 -15.85
C MET A 198 3.99 -6.51 -16.47
N ALA A 199 5.17 -6.93 -16.02
CA ALA A 199 6.43 -6.55 -16.63
C ALA A 199 6.96 -7.63 -17.57
N ASN A 200 7.65 -7.20 -18.62
CA ASN A 200 8.37 -8.02 -19.59
C ASN A 200 7.48 -9.01 -20.36
N ASN A 201 6.26 -8.59 -20.72
CA ASN A 201 5.34 -9.38 -21.56
C ASN A 201 5.20 -8.80 -22.98
N GLY A 202 5.77 -7.61 -23.25
CA GLY A 202 5.71 -6.95 -24.55
C GLY A 202 4.38 -6.23 -24.82
N ILE A 203 3.61 -5.94 -23.77
CA ILE A 203 2.29 -5.31 -23.82
C ILE A 203 2.33 -4.03 -23.00
N CYS A 204 1.72 -2.95 -23.52
CA CYS A 204 1.59 -1.66 -22.83
C CYS A 204 2.85 -1.25 -22.04
N GLY A 205 2.74 -0.99 -20.73
CA GLY A 205 3.80 -0.55 -19.84
C GLY A 205 3.99 -1.53 -18.68
N VAL A 206 4.28 -1.03 -17.48
CA VAL A 206 4.40 -1.83 -16.25
C VAL A 206 3.75 -1.14 -15.07
N GLY A 207 3.25 -1.92 -14.11
CA GLY A 207 2.80 -1.39 -12.82
C GLY A 207 3.98 -1.06 -11.92
N VAL A 208 3.78 -0.14 -10.96
CA VAL A 208 4.78 0.15 -9.92
C VAL A 208 5.19 -1.12 -9.16
N ALA A 209 4.20 -1.97 -8.86
CA ALA A 209 4.30 -3.22 -8.15
C ALA A 209 3.91 -4.39 -9.08
N TYR A 210 4.63 -4.54 -10.19
CA TYR A 210 4.31 -5.47 -11.28
C TYR A 210 4.31 -6.98 -10.92
N ASN A 211 4.69 -7.36 -9.70
CA ASN A 211 4.54 -8.73 -9.17
C ASN A 211 3.55 -8.83 -7.99
N ALA A 212 2.86 -7.74 -7.64
CA ALA A 212 1.74 -7.77 -6.71
C ALA A 212 0.54 -8.49 -7.33
N LYS A 213 -0.33 -8.97 -6.45
CA LYS A 213 -1.66 -9.42 -6.84
C LYS A 213 -2.62 -8.23 -6.88
N ILE A 214 -3.49 -8.21 -7.89
CA ILE A 214 -4.43 -7.12 -8.13
C ILE A 214 -5.83 -7.66 -8.30
N GLY A 215 -6.76 -7.11 -7.53
CA GLY A 215 -8.19 -7.34 -7.71
C GLY A 215 -8.92 -6.03 -7.95
N GLY A 216 -10.24 -6.14 -8.12
CA GLY A 216 -11.10 -4.99 -8.26
C GLY A 216 -12.48 -5.26 -7.70
N VAL A 217 -13.06 -4.22 -7.11
CA VAL A 217 -14.43 -4.21 -6.64
C VAL A 217 -15.24 -3.30 -7.55
N ARG A 218 -16.21 -3.87 -8.26
CA ARG A 218 -17.18 -3.10 -9.04
C ARG A 218 -18.28 -2.61 -8.11
N MET A 219 -18.25 -1.32 -7.81
CA MET A 219 -19.18 -0.67 -6.88
C MET A 219 -19.68 0.70 -7.36
N LEU A 220 -19.04 1.33 -8.37
CA LEU A 220 -19.44 2.62 -8.92
C LEU A 220 -20.36 2.57 -10.15
N ASP A 221 -20.57 1.40 -10.78
CA ASP A 221 -21.44 1.26 -11.96
C ASP A 221 -22.90 0.98 -11.56
N GLY A 222 -23.42 1.77 -10.62
CA GLY A 222 -24.74 1.61 -10.03
C GLY A 222 -25.03 2.62 -8.92
N GLU A 223 -26.11 2.43 -8.18
CA GLU A 223 -26.41 3.25 -7.00
C GLU A 223 -25.41 2.96 -5.87
N VAL A 224 -24.69 3.99 -5.43
CA VAL A 224 -23.74 3.90 -4.31
C VAL A 224 -24.46 4.28 -3.02
N THR A 225 -24.58 3.33 -2.10
CA THR A 225 -25.20 3.53 -0.78
C THR A 225 -24.20 3.22 0.34
N ASP A 226 -24.48 3.62 1.58
CA ASP A 226 -23.62 3.33 2.76
C ASP A 226 -23.32 1.82 2.91
N VAL A 227 -24.26 0.94 2.53
CA VAL A 227 -24.04 -0.52 2.55
C VAL A 227 -23.06 -0.96 1.46
N VAL A 228 -23.20 -0.42 0.24
CA VAL A 228 -22.31 -0.72 -0.90
C VAL A 228 -20.88 -0.32 -0.57
N GLU A 229 -20.69 0.88 -0.02
CA GLU A 229 -19.38 1.36 0.42
C GLU A 229 -18.80 0.48 1.53
N ALA A 230 -19.58 0.20 2.58
CA ALA A 230 -19.13 -0.61 3.70
C ALA A 230 -18.75 -2.03 3.28
N GLN A 231 -19.53 -2.67 2.40
CA GLN A 231 -19.21 -3.98 1.84
C GLN A 231 -17.91 -3.96 1.03
N SER A 232 -17.74 -2.93 0.20
CA SER A 232 -16.53 -2.75 -0.62
C SER A 232 -15.28 -2.55 0.24
N LEU A 233 -15.36 -1.68 1.24
CA LEU A 233 -14.27 -1.38 2.19
C LEU A 233 -13.91 -2.56 3.10
N SER A 234 -14.85 -3.47 3.33
CA SER A 234 -14.69 -4.63 4.20
C SER A 234 -14.52 -5.95 3.45
N LEU A 235 -14.31 -5.90 2.13
CA LEU A 235 -14.06 -7.11 1.33
C LEU A 235 -12.75 -7.76 1.78
N ASN A 236 -12.81 -9.04 2.19
CA ASN A 236 -11.67 -9.91 2.47
C ASN A 236 -10.46 -9.25 3.15
N PRO A 237 -10.62 -8.60 4.32
CA PRO A 237 -9.59 -7.76 4.94
C PRO A 237 -8.41 -8.53 5.53
N GLN A 238 -8.48 -9.87 5.55
CA GLN A 238 -7.36 -10.73 5.91
C GLN A 238 -6.50 -11.14 4.71
N HIS A 239 -7.02 -10.93 3.49
CA HIS A 239 -6.35 -11.27 2.23
C HIS A 239 -5.84 -10.02 1.50
N ILE A 240 -6.72 -9.03 1.35
CA ILE A 240 -6.37 -7.74 0.75
C ILE A 240 -5.55 -6.93 1.75
N HIS A 241 -4.41 -6.40 1.28
CA HIS A 241 -3.52 -5.60 2.10
C HIS A 241 -3.81 -4.10 1.95
N ILE A 242 -4.04 -3.68 0.71
CA ILE A 242 -4.18 -2.28 0.31
C ILE A 242 -5.46 -2.13 -0.51
N TYR A 243 -6.25 -1.12 -0.18
CA TYR A 243 -7.42 -0.69 -0.94
C TYR A 243 -7.12 0.67 -1.55
N SER A 244 -7.30 0.81 -2.86
CA SER A 244 -7.15 2.09 -3.54
C SER A 244 -8.51 2.56 -4.03
N ALA A 245 -8.85 3.81 -3.72
CA ALA A 245 -10.10 4.44 -4.08
C ALA A 245 -9.88 5.90 -4.47
N SER A 246 -10.73 6.41 -5.33
CA SER A 246 -10.70 7.80 -5.80
C SER A 246 -12.09 8.41 -5.97
N TRP A 247 -13.06 7.87 -5.22
CA TRP A 247 -14.43 8.36 -5.14
C TRP A 247 -14.64 9.08 -3.81
N GLY A 248 -15.68 9.88 -3.75
CA GLY A 248 -16.04 10.71 -2.61
C GLY A 248 -17.30 11.50 -2.93
N PRO A 249 -17.59 12.57 -2.17
CA PRO A 249 -18.64 13.52 -2.51
C PRO A 249 -18.40 14.18 -3.88
N GLU A 250 -19.39 14.92 -4.38
CA GLU A 250 -19.23 15.69 -5.62
C GLU A 250 -18.21 16.82 -5.41
N ASP A 251 -17.20 16.88 -6.28
CA ASP A 251 -16.09 17.86 -6.27
C ASP A 251 -16.52 19.25 -6.81
N ASP A 252 -17.62 19.80 -6.29
CA ASP A 252 -18.33 20.96 -6.80
C ASP A 252 -18.04 22.27 -6.04
N GLY A 253 -17.15 22.23 -5.04
CA GLY A 253 -16.82 23.40 -4.24
C GLY A 253 -17.92 23.85 -3.29
N LYS A 254 -18.96 23.05 -3.06
CA LYS A 254 -20.11 23.39 -2.17
C LYS A 254 -20.51 22.24 -1.25
N THR A 255 -20.27 21.00 -1.65
CA THR A 255 -20.67 19.81 -0.89
C THR A 255 -19.81 19.63 0.36
N VAL A 256 -20.41 19.13 1.43
CA VAL A 256 -19.72 18.68 2.65
C VAL A 256 -20.37 17.37 3.01
N ASP A 257 -19.67 16.27 2.78
CA ASP A 257 -20.20 14.93 3.02
C ASP A 257 -19.05 13.94 3.25
N GLY A 258 -19.36 12.77 3.79
CA GLY A 258 -18.36 11.76 4.08
C GLY A 258 -19.00 10.43 4.44
N PRO A 259 -18.20 9.46 4.89
CA PRO A 259 -18.70 8.12 5.14
C PRO A 259 -19.83 8.16 6.17
N ALA A 260 -20.94 7.52 5.83
CA ALA A 260 -22.05 7.31 6.73
C ALA A 260 -21.69 6.23 7.76
N LYS A 261 -22.69 5.72 8.50
CA LYS A 261 -22.43 4.92 9.70
C LYS A 261 -21.70 3.61 9.38
N LEU A 262 -22.11 2.91 8.32
CA LEU A 262 -21.54 1.61 8.00
C LEU A 262 -20.16 1.74 7.38
N ALA A 263 -19.95 2.71 6.47
CA ALA A 263 -18.64 3.00 5.89
C ALA A 263 -17.62 3.43 6.96
N LYS A 264 -18.02 4.27 7.94
CA LYS A 264 -17.17 4.61 9.10
C LYS A 264 -16.77 3.39 9.93
N GLU A 265 -17.72 2.49 10.18
CA GLU A 265 -17.45 1.24 10.89
C GLU A 265 -16.54 0.31 10.08
N ALA A 266 -16.73 0.25 8.75
CA ALA A 266 -15.87 -0.53 7.86
C ALA A 266 -14.43 -0.03 7.86
N PHE A 267 -14.20 1.29 7.84
CA PHE A 267 -12.86 1.85 8.03
C PHE A 267 -12.26 1.45 9.37
N LEU A 268 -13.00 1.65 10.47
CA LEU A 268 -12.53 1.32 11.82
C LEU A 268 -12.17 -0.16 11.93
N ARG A 269 -13.03 -1.06 11.47
CA ARG A 269 -12.77 -2.50 11.46
C ARG A 269 -11.62 -2.87 10.53
N GLY A 270 -11.51 -2.22 9.38
CA GLY A 270 -10.39 -2.39 8.45
C GLY A 270 -9.06 -2.11 9.12
N VAL A 271 -8.90 -0.95 9.76
CA VAL A 271 -7.63 -0.57 10.40
C VAL A 271 -7.34 -1.28 11.72
N THR A 272 -8.35 -1.90 12.36
CA THR A 272 -8.18 -2.59 13.66
C THR A 272 -8.07 -4.12 13.51
N GLU A 273 -8.85 -4.73 12.62
CA GLU A 273 -8.94 -6.18 12.45
C GLU A 273 -8.21 -6.66 11.19
N GLY A 274 -8.12 -5.82 10.15
CA GLY A 274 -7.52 -6.17 8.86
C GLY A 274 -6.04 -6.58 8.96
N ARG A 275 -5.58 -7.39 8.01
CA ARG A 275 -4.20 -7.91 7.92
C ARG A 275 -3.72 -8.52 9.26
N GLY A 276 -4.55 -9.35 9.90
CA GLY A 276 -4.22 -9.99 11.17
C GLY A 276 -4.04 -8.99 12.33
N GLY A 277 -4.73 -7.84 12.29
CA GLY A 277 -4.62 -6.78 13.30
C GLY A 277 -3.55 -5.72 13.02
N LEU A 278 -2.83 -5.82 11.90
CA LEU A 278 -1.93 -4.74 11.44
C LEU A 278 -2.70 -3.55 10.85
N GLY A 279 -3.92 -3.79 10.40
CA GLY A 279 -4.82 -2.82 9.79
C GLY A 279 -4.66 -2.76 8.27
N SER A 280 -5.80 -2.79 7.58
CA SER A 280 -5.92 -2.48 6.16
C SER A 280 -5.37 -1.09 5.86
N ILE A 281 -4.70 -0.93 4.71
CA ILE A 281 -4.23 0.37 4.24
C ILE A 281 -5.19 0.88 3.18
N PHE A 282 -5.87 1.98 3.46
CA PHE A 282 -6.77 2.65 2.53
C PHE A 282 -6.05 3.84 1.90
N VAL A 283 -5.81 3.81 0.60
CA VAL A 283 -5.17 4.89 -0.17
C VAL A 283 -6.26 5.65 -0.92
N TRP A 284 -6.29 6.97 -0.77
CA TRP A 284 -7.38 7.79 -1.29
C TRP A 284 -6.87 8.94 -2.15
N ALA A 285 -7.55 9.22 -3.26
CA ALA A 285 -7.32 10.45 -4.02
C ALA A 285 -7.91 11.65 -3.29
N SER A 286 -7.25 12.80 -3.33
CA SER A 286 -7.69 14.00 -2.61
C SER A 286 -8.83 14.81 -3.26
N GLY A 287 -9.28 14.45 -4.47
CA GLY A 287 -10.38 15.14 -5.19
C GLY A 287 -9.92 15.92 -6.43
N ASN A 288 -10.86 16.30 -7.29
CA ASN A 288 -10.64 16.98 -8.58
C ASN A 288 -11.34 18.36 -8.69
N GLY A 289 -11.80 18.92 -7.58
CA GLY A 289 -12.58 20.16 -7.47
C GLY A 289 -11.77 21.45 -7.48
N GLY A 290 -10.47 21.41 -7.84
CA GLY A 290 -9.60 22.60 -7.83
C GLY A 290 -10.09 23.77 -8.72
N ARG A 291 -10.77 23.46 -9.82
CA ARG A 291 -11.41 24.47 -10.69
C ARG A 291 -12.57 25.17 -9.99
N GLU A 292 -13.36 24.40 -9.25
CA GLU A 292 -14.51 24.85 -8.47
C GLU A 292 -14.12 25.42 -7.10
N LYS A 293 -12.80 25.55 -6.84
CA LYS A 293 -12.26 26.05 -5.57
C LYS A 293 -12.73 25.24 -4.37
N ASP A 294 -12.78 23.92 -4.55
CA ASP A 294 -13.09 23.02 -3.45
C ASP A 294 -11.92 22.88 -2.47
N SER A 295 -12.21 22.33 -1.29
CA SER A 295 -11.25 22.06 -0.23
C SER A 295 -11.53 20.68 0.35
N CYS A 296 -10.59 19.76 0.11
CA CYS A 296 -10.74 18.34 0.42
C CYS A 296 -10.95 17.98 1.91
N ASN A 297 -10.82 18.93 2.84
CA ASN A 297 -11.28 18.71 4.22
C ASN A 297 -12.82 18.68 4.35
N CYS A 298 -13.56 19.05 3.29
CA CYS A 298 -15.01 18.90 3.17
C CYS A 298 -15.43 17.52 2.63
N ASP A 299 -14.47 16.72 2.16
CA ASP A 299 -14.65 15.30 1.85
C ASP A 299 -14.22 14.45 3.05
N GLY A 300 -15.19 13.80 3.71
CA GLY A 300 -14.94 12.99 4.90
C GLY A 300 -14.21 11.66 4.65
N TYR A 301 -14.07 11.20 3.40
CA TYR A 301 -13.27 10.02 3.05
C TYR A 301 -11.79 10.38 3.04
N THR A 302 -11.38 11.41 2.30
CA THR A 302 -9.99 11.91 2.26
C THR A 302 -9.57 12.61 3.56
N ASN A 303 -10.50 13.21 4.31
CA ASN A 303 -10.22 13.83 5.61
C ASN A 303 -10.15 12.83 6.79
N SER A 304 -10.45 11.54 6.54
CA SER A 304 -10.36 10.50 7.56
C SER A 304 -8.91 10.25 7.98
N ILE A 305 -8.67 9.94 9.26
CA ILE A 305 -7.33 9.52 9.72
C ILE A 305 -6.97 8.11 9.19
N TYR A 306 -7.98 7.32 8.81
CA TYR A 306 -7.83 5.93 8.37
C TYR A 306 -7.43 5.81 6.91
N THR A 307 -7.54 6.90 6.15
CA THR A 307 -7.14 6.97 4.75
C THR A 307 -5.78 7.66 4.63
N LEU A 308 -5.00 7.19 3.66
CA LEU A 308 -3.72 7.75 3.27
C LEU A 308 -3.98 8.56 2.00
N SER A 309 -4.26 9.85 2.19
CA SER A 309 -4.73 10.75 1.15
C SER A 309 -3.59 11.31 0.31
N ILE A 310 -3.74 11.22 -1.01
CA ILE A 310 -2.71 11.50 -2.01
C ILE A 310 -3.21 12.55 -3.01
N SER A 311 -2.43 13.62 -3.14
CA SER A 311 -2.61 14.67 -4.15
C SER A 311 -1.76 14.42 -5.40
N SER A 312 -1.85 15.33 -6.38
CA SER A 312 -1.15 15.23 -7.65
C SER A 312 -0.16 16.35 -7.89
N SER A 313 0.91 16.03 -8.61
CA SER A 313 1.78 17.01 -9.26
C SER A 313 1.83 16.78 -10.76
N THR A 314 1.98 17.86 -11.53
CA THR A 314 2.22 17.75 -12.97
C THR A 314 3.65 17.28 -13.25
N GLN A 315 3.93 16.93 -14.51
CA GLN A 315 5.28 16.56 -14.96
C GLN A 315 6.36 17.60 -14.61
N ASN A 316 6.02 18.88 -14.65
CA ASN A 316 6.95 19.96 -14.32
C ASN A 316 6.99 20.33 -12.84
N GLY A 317 6.26 19.61 -11.99
CA GLY A 317 6.22 19.85 -10.55
C GLY A 317 5.24 20.92 -10.11
N ASN A 318 4.28 21.32 -10.95
CA ASN A 318 3.27 22.33 -10.59
C ASN A 318 2.03 21.68 -9.97
N VAL A 319 1.23 22.49 -9.27
CA VAL A 319 -0.07 22.07 -8.76
C VAL A 319 -1.02 21.98 -9.95
N PRO A 320 -1.60 20.80 -10.27
CA PRO A 320 -2.54 20.67 -11.37
C PRO A 320 -3.82 21.48 -11.13
N TRP A 321 -4.47 21.91 -12.21
CA TRP A 321 -5.67 22.76 -12.14
C TRP A 321 -6.87 22.13 -11.42
N TYR A 322 -6.91 20.79 -11.35
CA TYR A 322 -7.96 20.01 -10.70
C TYR A 322 -7.64 19.70 -9.23
N SER A 323 -6.38 19.83 -8.78
CA SER A 323 -6.01 19.39 -7.43
C SER A 323 -6.67 20.23 -6.35
N GLU A 324 -7.10 19.58 -5.28
CA GLU A 324 -7.64 20.22 -4.09
C GLU A 324 -6.56 20.35 -3.00
N ALA A 325 -6.60 21.46 -2.27
CA ALA A 325 -5.68 21.72 -1.16
C ALA A 325 -6.42 21.61 0.17
N CYS A 326 -5.85 20.86 1.11
CA CYS A 326 -6.34 20.70 2.47
C CYS A 326 -5.24 20.18 3.39
N SER A 327 -5.48 20.23 4.70
CA SER A 327 -4.49 19.82 5.69
C SER A 327 -4.50 18.31 5.99
N SER A 328 -5.46 17.56 5.46
CA SER A 328 -5.53 16.10 5.60
C SER A 328 -4.59 15.35 4.66
N THR A 329 -4.22 15.92 3.51
CA THR A 329 -3.33 15.30 2.53
C THR A 329 -1.97 14.93 3.14
N LEU A 330 -1.53 13.70 2.93
CA LEU A 330 -0.23 13.23 3.45
C LEU A 330 0.92 13.43 2.46
N ALA A 331 0.70 13.13 1.18
CA ALA A 331 1.75 13.15 0.18
C ALA A 331 1.19 13.33 -1.24
N THR A 332 2.09 13.25 -2.22
CA THR A 332 1.81 13.49 -3.63
C THR A 332 2.46 12.44 -4.51
N THR A 333 1.82 12.11 -5.63
CA THR A 333 2.46 11.45 -6.77
C THR A 333 2.23 12.25 -8.04
N TYR A 334 2.83 11.80 -9.15
CA TYR A 334 2.60 12.41 -10.45
C TYR A 334 1.25 12.02 -11.05
N SER A 335 0.67 12.94 -11.82
CA SER A 335 -0.48 12.69 -12.68
C SER A 335 -0.40 13.61 -13.92
N SER A 336 -1.54 13.95 -14.50
CA SER A 336 -1.66 14.84 -15.65
C SER A 336 -1.51 16.32 -15.28
N GLY A 337 -1.18 17.13 -16.28
CA GLY A 337 -1.11 18.59 -16.15
C GLY A 337 -1.74 19.30 -17.34
N ASN A 338 -1.08 20.36 -17.80
CA ASN A 338 -1.47 21.09 -18.99
C ASN A 338 -1.28 20.24 -20.26
N LEU A 339 -1.82 20.69 -21.40
CA LEU A 339 -1.73 19.99 -22.69
C LEU A 339 -0.30 19.67 -23.16
N ASN A 340 0.69 20.43 -22.71
CA ASN A 340 2.11 20.23 -23.06
C ASN A 340 2.84 19.27 -22.11
N GLU A 341 2.17 18.80 -21.06
CA GLU A 341 2.72 17.87 -20.08
C GLU A 341 2.22 16.46 -20.37
N LYS A 342 3.10 15.48 -20.14
CA LYS A 342 2.72 14.08 -20.28
C LYS A 342 1.67 13.70 -19.24
N GLN A 343 0.90 12.67 -19.55
CA GLN A 343 -0.14 12.10 -18.71
C GLN A 343 0.27 10.70 -18.26
N ILE A 344 -0.65 9.98 -17.60
CA ILE A 344 -0.39 8.63 -17.11
C ILE A 344 -0.64 7.61 -18.22
N VAL A 345 0.32 6.69 -18.36
CA VAL A 345 0.30 5.59 -19.31
C VAL A 345 -0.01 4.30 -18.57
N THR A 346 -1.08 3.61 -18.94
CA THR A 346 -1.56 2.41 -18.23
C THR A 346 -2.47 1.54 -19.12
N THR A 347 -2.93 0.40 -18.60
CA THR A 347 -3.94 -0.47 -19.22
C THR A 347 -5.25 0.27 -19.42
N ASP A 348 -6.04 -0.12 -20.42
CA ASP A 348 -7.33 0.51 -20.70
C ASP A 348 -8.36 -0.54 -21.10
N LEU A 349 -9.63 -0.18 -20.93
CA LEU A 349 -10.74 -1.06 -21.25
C LEU A 349 -10.67 -1.56 -22.71
N ARG A 350 -11.14 -2.78 -22.95
CA ARG A 350 -11.10 -3.48 -24.25
C ARG A 350 -9.68 -3.90 -24.64
N GLN A 351 -8.87 -4.30 -23.67
CA GLN A 351 -7.51 -4.82 -23.84
C GLN A 351 -6.58 -3.80 -24.50
N LYS A 352 -6.77 -2.52 -24.19
CA LYS A 352 -6.03 -1.40 -24.80
C LYS A 352 -4.97 -0.87 -23.84
N CYS A 353 -4.17 0.05 -24.36
CA CYS A 353 -3.24 0.83 -23.58
C CYS A 353 -3.58 2.30 -23.80
N THR A 354 -3.65 3.07 -22.72
CA THR A 354 -3.89 4.52 -22.76
C THR A 354 -2.64 5.25 -22.35
N ASP A 355 -2.43 6.42 -22.92
CA ASP A 355 -1.44 7.44 -22.52
C ASP A 355 -2.12 8.73 -22.05
N THR A 356 -3.42 8.65 -21.75
CA THR A 356 -4.27 9.80 -21.41
C THR A 356 -5.10 9.58 -20.14
N HIS A 357 -4.55 8.87 -19.15
CA HIS A 357 -5.15 8.84 -17.81
C HIS A 357 -4.74 10.07 -16.99
N THR A 358 -5.67 10.64 -16.22
CA THR A 358 -5.61 12.00 -15.68
C THR A 358 -6.32 12.11 -14.34
N GLY A 359 -6.05 13.17 -13.58
CA GLY A 359 -6.75 13.49 -12.33
C GLY A 359 -6.04 12.93 -11.09
N THR A 360 -6.49 13.32 -9.90
CA THR A 360 -5.98 12.76 -8.64
C THR A 360 -6.25 11.27 -8.51
N SER A 361 -7.23 10.75 -9.24
CA SER A 361 -7.53 9.34 -9.33
C SER A 361 -6.45 8.48 -9.97
N ALA A 362 -5.54 9.06 -10.77
CA ALA A 362 -4.33 8.37 -11.26
C ALA A 362 -3.15 8.46 -10.27
N SER A 363 -3.22 9.37 -9.28
CA SER A 363 -2.16 9.48 -8.27
C SER A 363 -2.29 8.43 -7.16
N ALA A 364 -3.50 8.18 -6.66
CA ALA A 364 -3.73 7.20 -5.60
C ALA A 364 -3.27 5.76 -5.96
N PRO A 365 -3.48 5.24 -7.19
CA PRO A 365 -2.97 3.93 -7.60
C PRO A 365 -1.44 3.85 -7.64
N LEU A 366 -0.76 4.90 -8.10
CA LEU A 366 0.72 4.95 -8.05
C LEU A 366 1.22 4.86 -6.61
N ALA A 367 0.60 5.60 -5.69
CA ALA A 367 0.91 5.51 -4.27
C ALA A 367 0.62 4.12 -3.69
N ALA A 368 -0.50 3.49 -4.04
CA ALA A 368 -0.83 2.13 -3.64
C ALA A 368 0.22 1.11 -4.13
N GLY A 369 0.72 1.27 -5.35
CA GLY A 369 1.84 0.50 -5.87
C GLY A 369 3.13 0.68 -5.06
N ILE A 370 3.50 1.92 -4.73
CA ILE A 370 4.68 2.22 -3.89
C ILE A 370 4.55 1.59 -2.50
N ILE A 371 3.37 1.71 -1.89
CA ILE A 371 3.04 1.11 -0.59
C ILE A 371 3.15 -0.43 -0.67
N ALA A 372 2.77 -1.05 -1.78
CA ALA A 372 2.94 -2.48 -1.99
C ALA A 372 4.42 -2.89 -2.02
N LEU A 373 5.31 -2.06 -2.57
CA LEU A 373 6.77 -2.29 -2.50
C LEU A 373 7.26 -2.22 -1.05
N ALA A 374 6.82 -1.23 -0.28
CA ALA A 374 7.18 -1.08 1.13
C ALA A 374 6.68 -2.25 2.00
N LEU A 375 5.47 -2.76 1.74
CA LEU A 375 4.94 -3.94 2.42
C LEU A 375 5.67 -5.22 2.06
N GLU A 376 6.19 -5.36 0.83
CA GLU A 376 7.05 -6.49 0.50
C GLU A 376 8.34 -6.46 1.33
N ALA A 377 8.94 -5.28 1.51
CA ALA A 377 10.12 -5.08 2.33
C ALA A 377 9.87 -5.37 3.82
N ASN A 378 8.70 -4.98 4.33
CA ASN A 378 8.31 -5.28 5.70
C ASN A 378 6.81 -5.54 5.83
N LYS A 379 6.43 -6.82 5.88
CA LYS A 379 5.03 -7.24 6.00
C LYS A 379 4.39 -6.92 7.36
N ASN A 380 5.20 -6.61 8.37
CA ASN A 380 4.75 -6.32 9.73
C ASN A 380 4.35 -4.86 9.95
N LEU A 381 4.47 -4.00 8.94
CA LEU A 381 4.06 -2.60 9.02
C LEU A 381 2.55 -2.50 9.26
N THR A 382 2.17 -1.77 10.30
CA THR A 382 0.77 -1.40 10.56
C THR A 382 0.30 -0.30 9.61
N TRP A 383 -1.00 -0.03 9.56
CA TRP A 383 -1.57 1.08 8.79
C TRP A 383 -0.96 2.45 9.19
N ARG A 384 -0.69 2.65 10.50
CA ARG A 384 -0.01 3.85 11.02
C ARG A 384 1.46 3.90 10.63
N ASP A 385 2.17 2.77 10.76
CA ASP A 385 3.58 2.72 10.35
C ASP A 385 3.75 3.16 8.89
N MET A 386 2.84 2.75 8.00
CA MET A 386 2.87 3.18 6.61
C MET A 386 2.74 4.71 6.45
N GLN A 387 1.82 5.35 7.19
CA GLN A 387 1.70 6.81 7.19
C GLN A 387 2.97 7.48 7.77
N HIS A 388 3.54 6.93 8.84
CA HIS A 388 4.81 7.40 9.41
C HIS A 388 5.97 7.34 8.40
N LEU A 389 6.05 6.27 7.60
CA LEU A 389 7.04 6.13 6.54
C LEU A 389 6.84 7.22 5.48
N VAL A 390 5.61 7.39 4.97
CA VAL A 390 5.28 8.43 3.98
C VAL A 390 5.68 9.83 4.45
N VAL A 391 5.39 10.19 5.71
CA VAL A 391 5.77 11.50 6.28
C VAL A 391 7.29 11.70 6.31
N ARG A 392 8.07 10.62 6.50
CA ARG A 392 9.53 10.67 6.68
C ARG A 392 10.31 10.56 5.37
N THR A 393 9.72 9.97 4.32
CA THR A 393 10.41 9.67 3.06
C THR A 393 9.89 10.45 1.86
N SER A 394 8.78 11.18 2.00
CA SER A 394 8.31 12.10 0.96
C SER A 394 9.27 13.28 0.77
N HIS A 395 9.44 13.71 -0.49
CA HIS A 395 10.40 14.73 -0.88
C HIS A 395 9.70 16.00 -1.42
N PRO A 396 9.90 17.16 -0.79
CA PRO A 396 9.40 18.46 -1.30
C PRO A 396 10.14 18.95 -2.55
N ALA A 397 11.27 18.35 -2.89
CA ALA A 397 12.13 18.81 -3.97
C ALA A 397 11.40 18.78 -5.31
N HIS A 398 11.67 19.78 -6.16
CA HIS A 398 11.09 19.91 -7.51
C HIS A 398 9.57 20.14 -7.56
N LEU A 399 8.89 20.26 -6.42
CA LEU A 399 7.48 20.63 -6.33
C LEU A 399 7.32 22.13 -6.07
N LEU A 400 6.59 22.78 -6.97
CA LEU A 400 6.37 24.21 -7.03
C LEU A 400 4.99 24.55 -6.47
N THR A 401 4.99 25.32 -5.39
CA THR A 401 3.80 25.91 -4.76
C THR A 401 4.22 27.08 -3.87
N ASN A 402 3.26 27.95 -3.53
CA ASN A 402 3.48 29.11 -2.67
C ASN A 402 3.16 28.84 -1.19
N ASP A 403 2.71 27.63 -0.85
CA ASP A 403 2.20 27.27 0.49
C ASP A 403 3.13 26.34 1.29
N TRP A 404 4.38 26.17 0.87
CA TRP A 404 5.38 25.43 1.66
C TRP A 404 5.66 26.12 3.00
N ASN A 405 5.38 25.41 4.10
CA ASN A 405 5.69 25.85 5.46
C ASN A 405 6.54 24.80 6.16
N THR A 406 7.37 25.23 7.12
CA THR A 406 8.15 24.31 7.96
C THR A 406 7.42 24.11 9.28
N ASN A 407 7.13 22.87 9.65
CA ASN A 407 6.44 22.55 10.88
C ASN A 407 7.38 22.55 12.10
N GLY A 408 6.86 22.31 13.31
CA GLY A 408 7.59 22.41 14.57
C GLY A 408 8.78 21.45 14.70
N VAL A 409 8.80 20.36 13.94
CA VAL A 409 9.90 19.38 13.91
C VAL A 409 10.81 19.53 12.70
N GLY A 410 10.68 20.62 11.94
CA GLY A 410 11.59 21.00 10.85
C GLY A 410 11.28 20.39 9.49
N ARG A 411 10.10 19.77 9.28
CA ARG A 411 9.70 19.23 7.96
C ARG A 411 8.93 20.26 7.16
N LYS A 412 9.18 20.30 5.85
CA LYS A 412 8.36 21.10 4.92
C LYS A 412 7.06 20.36 4.63
N VAL A 413 5.95 21.09 4.70
CA VAL A 413 4.60 20.61 4.42
C VAL A 413 3.82 21.67 3.64
N SER A 414 2.97 21.23 2.72
CA SER A 414 2.12 22.05 1.85
C SER A 414 0.70 21.50 1.90
N HIS A 415 -0.33 22.36 1.86
CA HIS A 415 -1.73 21.91 1.76
C HIS A 415 -2.03 21.29 0.39
N SER A 416 -1.24 21.63 -0.62
CA SER A 416 -1.36 21.09 -1.98
C SER A 416 -0.65 19.75 -2.13
N TYR A 417 0.49 19.57 -1.43
CA TYR A 417 1.37 18.42 -1.62
C TYR A 417 1.57 17.50 -0.41
N GLY A 418 1.00 17.83 0.75
CA GLY A 418 1.35 17.20 2.02
C GLY A 418 2.86 17.34 2.28
N TYR A 419 3.51 16.24 2.64
CA TYR A 419 4.96 16.18 2.88
C TYR A 419 5.81 16.11 1.60
N GLY A 420 5.18 16.08 0.42
CA GLY A 420 5.86 16.09 -0.87
C GLY A 420 5.66 14.82 -1.69
N LEU A 421 6.54 14.62 -2.67
CA LEU A 421 6.44 13.52 -3.62
C LEU A 421 6.88 12.19 -2.98
N LEU A 422 6.11 11.12 -3.16
CA LEU A 422 6.52 9.78 -2.74
C LEU A 422 7.80 9.33 -3.48
N ASP A 423 8.70 8.71 -2.73
CA ASP A 423 9.92 8.09 -3.24
C ASP A 423 9.92 6.59 -2.89
N ALA A 424 9.77 5.76 -3.92
CA ALA A 424 9.65 4.32 -3.78
C ALA A 424 10.89 3.64 -3.18
N SER A 425 12.09 4.12 -3.52
CA SER A 425 13.33 3.56 -3.00
C SER A 425 13.52 3.95 -1.53
N ALA A 426 13.25 5.21 -1.19
CA ALA A 426 13.41 5.72 0.17
C ALA A 426 12.44 5.06 1.15
N ILE A 427 11.17 4.88 0.76
CA ILE A 427 10.17 4.24 1.62
C ILE A 427 10.48 2.76 1.86
N VAL A 428 10.95 2.04 0.84
CA VAL A 428 11.39 0.64 0.94
C VAL A 428 12.62 0.51 1.85
N ALA A 429 13.63 1.35 1.64
CA ALA A 429 14.85 1.33 2.44
C ALA A 429 14.58 1.64 3.92
N LEU A 430 13.65 2.56 4.21
CA LEU A 430 13.26 2.85 5.60
C LEU A 430 12.41 1.72 6.19
N ALA A 431 11.54 1.07 5.40
CA ALA A 431 10.69 -0.03 5.83
C ALA A 431 11.48 -1.24 6.34
N GLU A 432 12.60 -1.60 5.69
CA GLU A 432 13.45 -2.75 6.07
C GLU A 432 13.93 -2.68 7.53
N ASN A 433 14.22 -1.47 8.02
CA ASN A 433 14.76 -1.23 9.36
C ASN A 433 13.76 -0.50 10.28
N TRP A 434 12.48 -0.43 9.89
CA TRP A 434 11.46 0.26 10.64
C TRP A 434 11.11 -0.50 11.93
N THR A 435 11.03 0.24 13.04
CA THR A 435 10.47 -0.28 14.29
C THR A 435 9.04 0.22 14.42
N ASN A 436 8.09 -0.70 14.54
CA ASN A 436 6.68 -0.36 14.63
C ASN A 436 6.41 0.62 15.77
N VAL A 437 5.56 1.60 15.50
CA VAL A 437 5.12 2.57 16.50
C VAL A 437 4.28 1.90 17.59
N GLY A 438 4.29 2.49 18.79
CA GLY A 438 3.45 2.01 19.90
C GLY A 438 1.94 2.16 19.61
N PRO A 439 1.08 1.64 20.51
CA PRO A 439 -0.38 1.76 20.37
C PRO A 439 -0.82 3.21 20.24
N GLN A 440 -1.81 3.45 19.37
CA GLN A 440 -2.37 4.79 19.17
C GLN A 440 -3.08 5.25 20.45
N LYS A 441 -2.78 6.47 20.89
CA LYS A 441 -3.45 7.17 21.97
C LYS A 441 -4.41 8.21 21.38
N LYS A 442 -5.53 8.48 22.06
CA LYS A 442 -6.53 9.48 21.65
C LYS A 442 -6.87 10.39 22.83
N CYS A 443 -6.37 11.62 22.79
CA CYS A 443 -6.67 12.66 23.77
C CYS A 443 -7.80 13.56 23.24
N VAL A 444 -8.88 13.72 24.00
CA VAL A 444 -10.08 14.48 23.60
C VAL A 444 -10.26 15.66 24.55
N LEU A 445 -10.30 16.87 24.00
CA LEU A 445 -10.26 18.12 24.76
C LEU A 445 -11.38 19.07 24.30
N SER A 446 -12.27 19.45 25.21
CA SER A 446 -13.25 20.51 24.93
C SER A 446 -12.56 21.88 24.98
N MET A 447 -12.67 22.66 23.91
CA MET A 447 -11.96 23.93 23.74
C MET A 447 -12.84 25.15 24.01
N VAL A 448 -14.16 25.00 23.93
CA VAL A 448 -15.16 26.03 24.26
C VAL A 448 -16.17 25.48 25.25
N ALA A 449 -16.50 26.27 26.28
CA ALA A 449 -17.53 25.92 27.26
C ALA A 449 -18.89 26.55 26.94
N GLU A 450 -18.90 27.67 26.22
CA GLU A 450 -20.09 28.43 25.85
C GLU A 450 -20.03 28.81 24.37
N PRO A 451 -21.20 28.99 23.70
CA PRO A 451 -21.25 29.41 22.31
C PRO A 451 -20.53 30.75 22.07
N ARG A 452 -19.83 30.88 20.94
CA ARG A 452 -19.07 32.08 20.56
C ARG A 452 -19.60 32.63 19.24
N ASN A 453 -19.95 33.91 19.22
CA ASN A 453 -20.29 34.59 17.97
C ASN A 453 -19.04 34.66 17.08
N ILE A 454 -19.18 34.23 15.82
CA ILE A 454 -18.09 34.23 14.86
C ILE A 454 -17.81 35.65 14.34
N GLY A 455 -18.87 36.44 14.10
CA GLY A 455 -18.75 37.79 13.56
C GLY A 455 -17.86 37.87 12.30
N SER A 456 -17.02 38.90 12.21
CA SER A 456 -16.01 39.05 11.15
C SER A 456 -14.74 38.24 11.40
N HIS A 457 -14.39 38.04 12.68
CA HIS A 457 -13.18 37.35 13.11
C HIS A 457 -13.38 36.80 14.51
N LEU A 458 -13.10 35.51 14.69
CA LEU A 458 -13.13 34.81 15.96
C LEU A 458 -11.80 34.12 16.20
N LEU A 459 -11.24 34.35 17.39
CA LEU A 459 -10.02 33.71 17.86
C LEU A 459 -10.31 32.96 19.16
N ILE A 460 -10.00 31.67 19.20
CA ILE A 460 -10.10 30.83 20.39
C ILE A 460 -8.74 30.24 20.68
N THR A 461 -8.21 30.60 21.83
CA THR A 461 -6.89 30.18 22.28
C THR A 461 -7.03 29.44 23.61
N LYS A 462 -6.44 28.25 23.71
CA LYS A 462 -6.46 27.46 24.94
C LYS A 462 -5.19 26.63 25.08
N THR A 463 -4.59 26.70 26.26
CA THR A 463 -3.48 25.82 26.64
C THR A 463 -4.00 24.43 26.99
N VAL A 464 -3.36 23.41 26.43
CA VAL A 464 -3.67 22.00 26.66
C VAL A 464 -2.43 21.26 27.12
N ASP A 465 -2.64 20.19 27.89
CA ASP A 465 -1.58 19.37 28.46
C ASP A 465 -1.36 18.05 27.72
N GLY A 466 -2.05 17.81 26.60
CA GLY A 466 -1.95 16.56 25.85
C GLY A 466 -2.36 15.33 26.67
N CYS A 467 -3.31 15.49 27.61
CA CYS A 467 -3.80 14.44 28.50
C CYS A 467 -2.71 13.79 29.38
N VAL A 468 -1.69 14.56 29.77
CA VAL A 468 -0.63 14.13 30.70
C VAL A 468 -1.23 13.49 31.96
N GLY A 469 -0.62 12.40 32.41
CA GLY A 469 -1.06 11.66 33.60
C GLY A 469 -2.21 10.68 33.36
N THR A 470 -2.71 10.57 32.13
CA THR A 470 -3.72 9.57 31.74
C THR A 470 -3.14 8.54 30.78
N ALA A 471 -3.83 7.41 30.59
CA ALA A 471 -3.46 6.41 29.59
C ALA A 471 -3.52 6.93 28.14
N ASN A 472 -4.15 8.09 27.90
CA ASN A 472 -4.30 8.74 26.60
C ASN A 472 -3.32 9.90 26.39
N HIS A 473 -2.24 9.96 27.19
CA HIS A 473 -1.22 10.99 27.02
C HIS A 473 -0.58 10.91 25.62
N VAL A 474 -0.57 12.05 24.91
CA VAL A 474 0.09 12.21 23.61
C VAL A 474 1.25 13.19 23.76
N SER A 475 2.46 12.74 23.42
CA SER A 475 3.68 13.57 23.40
C SER A 475 4.31 13.66 22.02
N SER A 476 3.90 12.81 21.07
CA SER A 476 4.28 12.87 19.67
C SER A 476 3.02 12.67 18.83
N LEU A 477 2.60 13.74 18.17
CA LEU A 477 1.34 13.83 17.44
C LEU A 477 1.40 13.09 16.10
N GLU A 478 0.29 12.48 15.69
CA GLU A 478 0.07 11.93 14.36
C GLU A 478 -0.95 12.84 13.65
N HIS A 479 -2.24 12.59 13.91
CA HIS A 479 -3.34 13.40 13.41
C HIS A 479 -3.87 14.33 14.50
N ALA A 480 -4.27 15.55 14.13
CA ALA A 480 -5.11 16.39 14.97
C ALA A 480 -6.43 16.68 14.25
N GLN A 481 -7.54 16.64 15.00
CA GLN A 481 -8.85 17.05 14.50
C GLN A 481 -9.41 18.20 15.31
N ALA A 482 -9.94 19.21 14.62
CA ALA A 482 -10.84 20.20 15.19
C ALA A 482 -12.27 19.81 14.82
N GLN A 483 -12.99 19.19 15.75
CA GLN A 483 -14.39 18.83 15.60
C GLN A 483 -15.26 20.03 15.94
N LEU A 484 -15.90 20.61 14.92
CA LEU A 484 -16.61 21.88 15.02
C LEU A 484 -18.12 21.68 14.78
N THR A 485 -18.93 22.26 15.66
CA THR A 485 -20.36 22.50 15.41
C THR A 485 -20.59 23.99 15.38
N LEU A 486 -21.09 24.51 14.25
CA LEU A 486 -21.33 25.93 14.05
C LEU A 486 -22.47 26.17 13.08
N SER A 487 -23.22 27.24 13.31
CA SER A 487 -24.15 27.81 12.34
C SER A 487 -23.49 28.97 11.61
N TYR A 488 -23.76 29.13 10.32
CA TYR A 488 -23.29 30.27 9.52
C TYR A 488 -24.23 30.49 8.34
N ASN A 489 -24.57 31.73 8.03
CA ASN A 489 -25.53 32.03 6.95
C ASN A 489 -24.99 31.74 5.53
N ARG A 490 -23.65 31.78 5.34
CA ARG A 490 -22.99 31.44 4.08
C ARG A 490 -21.65 30.75 4.32
N ARG A 491 -21.67 29.42 4.35
CA ARG A 491 -20.53 28.58 4.76
C ARG A 491 -19.24 28.83 3.95
N GLY A 492 -19.34 29.06 2.65
CA GLY A 492 -18.18 29.30 1.77
C GLY A 492 -17.38 30.57 2.04
N ASN A 493 -17.93 31.51 2.81
CA ASN A 493 -17.23 32.73 3.20
C ASN A 493 -16.33 32.54 4.43
N LEU A 494 -16.32 31.36 5.03
CA LEU A 494 -15.46 31.03 6.18
C LEU A 494 -14.07 30.58 5.72
N GLY A 495 -13.03 31.16 6.32
CA GLY A 495 -11.71 30.55 6.42
C GLY A 495 -11.48 30.05 7.85
N ILE A 496 -11.08 28.80 8.02
CA ILE A 496 -10.82 28.18 9.33
C ILE A 496 -9.37 27.72 9.38
N TYR A 497 -8.67 28.10 10.45
CA TYR A 497 -7.26 27.79 10.64
C TYR A 497 -7.01 27.30 12.07
N LEU A 498 -6.09 26.36 12.21
CA LEU A 498 -5.64 25.82 13.49
C LEU A 498 -4.12 25.94 13.61
N THR A 499 -3.64 26.60 14.65
CA THR A 499 -2.21 26.75 14.93
C THR A 499 -1.82 25.89 16.12
N SER A 500 -0.79 25.06 15.94
CA SER A 500 -0.22 24.23 17.00
C SER A 500 0.64 25.03 17.99
N PRO A 501 0.97 24.48 19.17
CA PRO A 501 1.84 25.13 20.15
C PRO A 501 3.24 25.48 19.62
N GLN A 502 3.70 24.76 18.60
CA GLN A 502 5.00 25.01 17.96
C GLN A 502 4.90 25.96 16.77
N GLY A 503 3.73 26.58 16.54
CA GLY A 503 3.53 27.61 15.53
C GLY A 503 3.13 27.10 14.15
N THR A 504 2.88 25.80 13.98
CA THR A 504 2.45 25.23 12.69
C THR A 504 1.00 25.58 12.42
N ARG A 505 0.76 26.42 11.41
CA ARG A 505 -0.58 26.87 11.01
C ARG A 505 -1.16 25.97 9.91
N SER A 506 -2.25 25.29 10.24
CA SER A 506 -3.01 24.42 9.35
C SER A 506 -4.26 25.14 8.85
N THR A 507 -4.43 25.27 7.54
CA THR A 507 -5.70 25.65 6.91
C THR A 507 -6.65 24.46 6.98
N LEU A 508 -7.65 24.55 7.85
CA LEU A 508 -8.69 23.53 8.00
C LEU A 508 -9.77 23.69 6.94
N LEU A 509 -10.12 24.93 6.59
CA LEU A 509 -11.06 25.26 5.52
C LEU A 509 -10.56 26.52 4.81
N ALA A 510 -10.33 26.41 3.51
CA ALA A 510 -10.17 27.57 2.65
C ALA A 510 -11.55 28.11 2.22
N PRO A 511 -11.67 29.41 1.90
CA PRO A 511 -12.92 29.96 1.37
C PRO A 511 -13.34 29.25 0.08
N ARG A 512 -14.62 28.90 -0.01
CA ARG A 512 -15.22 28.20 -1.15
C ARG A 512 -16.32 29.06 -1.77
N PRO A 513 -16.04 29.83 -2.85
CA PRO A 513 -16.96 30.83 -3.40
C PRO A 513 -18.34 30.27 -3.81
N HIS A 514 -18.38 29.00 -4.22
CA HIS A 514 -19.57 28.31 -4.70
C HIS A 514 -20.42 27.71 -3.57
N ASP A 515 -19.91 27.65 -2.34
CA ASP A 515 -20.65 27.18 -1.17
C ASP A 515 -21.51 28.30 -0.55
N TYR A 516 -22.78 28.35 -0.97
CA TYR A 516 -23.79 29.25 -0.42
C TYR A 516 -24.66 28.60 0.66
N SER A 517 -24.27 27.44 1.21
CA SER A 517 -25.05 26.74 2.22
C SER A 517 -25.17 27.55 3.52
N SER A 518 -26.33 27.45 4.17
CA SER A 518 -26.62 28.03 5.49
C SER A 518 -26.65 26.98 6.61
N GLU A 519 -26.32 25.72 6.29
CA GLU A 519 -26.36 24.60 7.24
C GLU A 519 -25.19 24.61 8.22
N GLY A 520 -24.13 25.39 7.94
CA GLY A 520 -22.92 25.42 8.74
C GLY A 520 -22.19 24.08 8.74
N PHE A 521 -21.61 23.73 9.89
CA PHE A 521 -20.97 22.43 10.11
C PHE A 521 -21.56 21.80 11.38
N ASN A 522 -21.87 20.51 11.32
CA ASN A 522 -22.43 19.76 12.44
C ASN A 522 -21.47 18.63 12.85
N ASP A 523 -20.79 18.80 13.99
CA ASP A 523 -19.76 17.90 14.49
C ASP A 523 -18.74 17.46 13.42
N TRP A 524 -18.36 18.39 12.54
CA TRP A 524 -17.46 18.11 11.43
C TRP A 524 -16.01 18.08 11.89
N ALA A 525 -15.31 16.99 11.62
CA ALA A 525 -13.98 16.70 12.15
C ALA A 525 -12.87 17.12 11.18
N PHE A 526 -12.63 18.42 11.02
CA PHE A 526 -11.51 18.90 10.20
C PHE A 526 -10.18 18.34 10.69
N MET A 527 -9.42 17.67 9.81
CA MET A 527 -8.19 16.98 10.16
C MET A 527 -6.97 17.71 9.62
N THR A 528 -5.86 17.66 10.35
CA THR A 528 -4.54 18.08 9.88
C THR A 528 -3.48 17.03 10.18
N THR A 529 -2.62 16.79 9.20
CA THR A 529 -1.38 16.01 9.31
C THR A 529 -0.15 16.89 9.49
N HIS A 530 -0.26 18.22 9.34
CA HIS A 530 0.90 19.12 9.21
C HIS A 530 1.75 19.20 10.48
N SER A 531 1.15 18.90 11.63
CA SER A 531 1.82 18.88 12.94
C SER A 531 2.33 17.48 13.33
N TRP A 532 2.51 16.56 12.37
CA TRP A 532 3.05 15.22 12.66
C TRP A 532 4.41 15.27 13.37
N ASP A 533 4.56 14.40 14.36
CA ASP A 533 5.62 14.28 15.37
C ASP A 533 5.78 15.47 16.34
N GLU A 534 4.97 16.52 16.24
CA GLU A 534 5.02 17.63 17.20
C GLU A 534 4.59 17.20 18.61
N ASP A 535 5.15 17.84 19.64
CA ASP A 535 4.60 17.79 20.99
C ASP A 535 3.35 18.69 21.03
N PRO A 536 2.15 18.15 21.30
CA PRO A 536 0.91 18.92 21.23
C PRO A 536 0.63 19.71 22.53
N ARG A 537 1.52 19.67 23.52
CA ARG A 537 1.36 20.42 24.77
C ARG A 537 1.65 21.90 24.55
N GLY A 538 0.83 22.74 25.18
CA GLY A 538 0.92 24.19 25.08
C GLY A 538 -0.32 24.80 24.44
N GLU A 539 -0.15 25.97 23.85
CA GLU A 539 -1.25 26.79 23.37
C GLU A 539 -1.70 26.40 21.96
N TRP A 540 -2.97 26.00 21.82
CA TRP A 540 -3.61 25.84 20.52
C TRP A 540 -4.50 27.04 20.23
N THR A 541 -4.48 27.49 18.97
CA THR A 541 -5.29 28.62 18.51
C THR A 541 -6.14 28.23 17.31
N LEU A 542 -7.47 28.31 17.45
CA LEU A 542 -8.43 28.23 16.36
C LEU A 542 -8.78 29.65 15.91
N GLU A 543 -8.66 29.90 14.61
CA GLU A 543 -9.00 31.17 13.97
C GLU A 543 -10.11 30.92 12.94
N MET A 544 -11.19 31.70 13.02
CA MET A 544 -12.25 31.73 12.02
C MET A 544 -12.38 33.14 11.46
N VAL A 545 -12.28 33.28 10.15
CA VAL A 545 -12.30 34.56 9.44
C VAL A 545 -13.44 34.57 8.43
N ASN A 546 -14.20 35.65 8.40
CA ASN A 546 -15.12 35.93 7.31
C ASN A 546 -14.40 36.69 6.19
N VAL A 547 -14.29 36.09 5.00
CA VAL A 547 -13.59 36.71 3.86
C VAL A 547 -14.46 37.64 3.01
N ALA A 548 -15.78 37.65 3.21
CA ALA A 548 -16.71 38.49 2.44
C ALA A 548 -17.06 39.84 3.10
N GLY A 549 -16.66 40.06 4.37
CA GLY A 549 -16.91 41.31 5.12
C GLY A 549 -18.14 41.28 6.05
N ALA A 550 -18.38 42.37 6.78
CA ALA A 550 -19.08 42.41 8.08
C ALA A 550 -20.60 42.04 8.12
N SER A 551 -21.21 41.51 7.05
CA SER A 551 -22.64 41.18 7.02
C SER A 551 -22.99 39.72 7.37
N ASP A 552 -22.03 38.79 7.30
CA ASP A 552 -22.30 37.40 7.66
C ASP A 552 -22.31 37.20 9.17
N TYR A 553 -23.09 36.22 9.61
CA TYR A 553 -23.34 35.94 11.01
C TYR A 553 -23.41 34.45 11.26
N GLY A 554 -22.99 34.05 12.46
CA GLY A 554 -23.02 32.67 12.87
C GLY A 554 -22.41 32.48 14.24
N THR A 555 -22.59 31.28 14.78
CA THR A 555 -22.18 30.95 16.15
C THR A 555 -21.48 29.61 16.15
N LEU A 556 -20.28 29.56 16.72
CA LEU A 556 -19.61 28.33 17.07
C LEU A 556 -20.16 27.83 18.41
N THR A 557 -20.78 26.66 18.42
CA THR A 557 -21.39 26.07 19.63
C THR A 557 -20.51 24.99 20.25
N GLN A 558 -19.74 24.26 19.44
CA GLN A 558 -18.82 23.23 19.90
C GLN A 558 -17.49 23.30 19.16
N PHE A 559 -16.40 23.17 19.92
CA PHE A 559 -15.07 22.90 19.42
C PHE A 559 -14.42 21.87 20.33
N THR A 560 -14.22 20.67 19.80
CA THR A 560 -13.45 19.60 20.44
C THR A 560 -12.15 19.41 19.68
N LEU A 561 -11.02 19.58 20.35
CA LEU A 561 -9.70 19.23 19.83
C LEU A 561 -9.44 17.76 20.15
N VAL A 562 -9.20 16.96 19.12
CA VAL A 562 -8.84 15.54 19.26
C VAL A 562 -7.43 15.33 18.76
N LEU A 563 -6.57 14.81 19.61
CA LEU A 563 -5.16 14.57 19.34
C LEU A 563 -4.91 13.07 19.30
N TYR A 564 -4.41 12.57 18.17
CA TYR A 564 -3.97 11.19 17.98
C TYR A 564 -2.46 11.13 17.98
N GLY A 565 -1.88 10.07 18.52
CA GLY A 565 -0.43 9.90 18.47
C GLY A 565 0.09 8.85 19.43
N THR A 566 1.34 9.04 19.84
CA THR A 566 1.99 8.19 20.84
C THR A 566 2.44 9.02 22.04
N GLY A 567 2.61 8.34 23.18
CA GLY A 567 3.11 8.93 24.40
C GLY A 567 3.64 7.85 25.34
N SER A 568 4.55 8.23 26.23
CA SER A 568 5.08 7.30 27.23
C SER A 568 4.11 7.14 28.40
N ASP A 569 3.90 5.90 28.85
CA ASP A 569 3.02 5.58 29.99
C ASP A 569 3.63 5.96 31.36
N SER A 570 4.82 6.56 31.39
CA SER A 570 5.45 7.03 32.63
C SER A 570 5.29 8.55 32.78
N PRO A 571 4.71 9.04 33.88
CA PRO A 571 4.74 10.44 34.21
C PRO A 571 6.17 10.81 34.61
N SER A 572 7.03 11.12 33.64
CA SER A 572 8.32 11.73 33.94
C SER A 572 8.06 13.18 34.33
N SER A 573 7.95 13.41 35.63
CA SER A 573 8.06 14.71 36.27
C SER A 573 9.44 15.31 35.96
N THR A 574 9.56 16.04 34.86
CA THR A 574 10.66 16.98 34.64
C THR A 574 10.22 17.99 33.59
N ALA A 575 9.59 19.07 34.05
CA ALA A 575 9.56 20.32 33.32
C ALA A 575 11.02 20.79 33.18
N LYS A 576 11.49 20.99 31.94
CA LYS A 576 12.78 21.64 31.66
C LYS A 576 12.52 23.12 31.44
N ASP A 577 12.99 23.93 32.39
CA ASP A 577 13.30 25.33 32.16
C ASP A 577 14.50 25.42 31.20
N LEU A 578 14.32 26.16 30.11
CA LEU A 578 15.34 26.43 29.10
C LEU A 578 15.92 27.83 29.34
N SER A 579 17.04 27.92 30.05
CA SER A 579 17.99 29.02 29.86
C SER A 579 19.37 28.72 30.43
N GLN A 580 20.37 28.68 29.55
CA GLN A 580 21.69 29.34 29.63
C GLN A 580 22.81 28.50 29.01
N SER A 581 23.44 29.07 27.98
CA SER A 581 24.76 28.67 27.51
C SER A 581 25.80 29.13 28.52
N SER A 582 26.51 28.18 29.11
CA SER A 582 27.77 28.42 29.83
C SER A 582 28.62 27.15 29.72
N ASN A 583 29.92 27.31 29.49
CA ASN A 583 30.89 26.21 29.30
C ASN A 583 31.19 25.45 30.62
N GLU A 584 30.32 25.55 31.61
CA GLU A 584 30.45 24.95 32.93
C GLU A 584 29.05 24.53 33.40
N CYS A 585 28.85 23.23 33.59
CA CYS A 585 27.56 22.68 34.00
C CYS A 585 27.43 22.71 35.53
N ASN A 586 26.25 23.07 36.04
CA ASN A 586 25.96 22.98 37.46
C ASN A 586 26.18 21.55 37.99
N GLY A 587 26.55 21.42 39.27
CA GLY A 587 26.83 20.13 39.91
C GLY A 587 25.70 19.11 39.70
N GLY A 588 26.03 17.94 39.15
CA GLY A 588 25.07 16.90 38.77
C GLY A 588 24.72 16.85 37.27
N TYR A 589 25.29 17.74 36.45
CA TYR A 589 25.17 17.72 35.00
C TYR A 589 26.54 17.52 34.33
N TYR A 590 26.56 16.84 33.20
CA TYR A 590 27.73 16.54 32.38
C TYR A 590 27.69 17.35 31.09
N LEU A 591 28.84 17.86 30.67
CA LEU A 591 28.98 18.53 29.39
C LEU A 591 28.86 17.51 28.25
N PHE A 592 27.93 17.72 27.32
CA PHE A 592 27.81 16.96 26.09
C PHE A 592 27.60 17.93 24.92
N GLN A 593 28.57 17.94 23.98
CA GLN A 593 28.62 18.90 22.88
C GLN A 593 28.62 20.36 23.39
N GLN A 594 27.55 21.12 23.14
CA GLN A 594 27.38 22.53 23.52
C GLN A 594 26.30 22.73 24.61
N GLY A 595 25.91 21.67 25.30
CA GLY A 595 24.88 21.71 26.35
C GLY A 595 25.19 20.83 27.54
N CYS A 596 24.42 21.03 28.62
CA CYS A 596 24.53 20.25 29.86
C CYS A 596 23.43 19.19 29.91
N VAL A 597 23.81 17.93 30.08
CA VAL A 597 22.89 16.80 30.21
C VAL A 597 23.02 16.17 31.60
N ARG A 598 21.90 15.72 32.18
CA ARG A 598 21.92 15.05 33.48
C ARG A 598 22.45 13.61 33.36
N ASP A 599 22.06 12.93 32.29
CA ASP A 599 22.45 11.56 31.95
C ASP A 599 23.08 11.56 30.56
N CYS A 600 24.19 10.81 30.38
CA CYS A 600 24.86 10.73 29.08
C CYS A 600 24.04 9.91 28.08
N PRO A 601 23.95 10.35 26.81
CA PRO A 601 23.24 9.61 25.77
C PRO A 601 23.90 8.27 25.45
N ALA A 602 23.15 7.36 24.83
CA ALA A 602 23.64 6.03 24.45
C ALA A 602 24.94 6.12 23.63
N GLY A 603 25.93 5.31 23.99
CA GLY A 603 27.29 5.35 23.43
C GLY A 603 28.25 6.30 24.15
N TYR A 604 27.79 7.00 25.19
CA TYR A 604 28.61 7.85 26.06
C TYR A 604 28.36 7.51 27.53
N THR A 605 29.36 7.76 28.38
CA THR A 605 29.28 7.60 29.84
C THR A 605 29.92 8.79 30.55
N ALA A 606 29.52 9.03 31.80
CA ALA A 606 30.07 10.09 32.62
C ALA A 606 31.58 9.90 32.84
N GLY A 607 32.35 10.97 32.63
CA GLY A 607 33.79 11.01 32.84
C GLY A 607 34.27 12.42 33.17
N SER A 608 35.60 12.58 33.27
CA SER A 608 36.23 13.88 33.50
C SER A 608 37.17 14.18 32.34
N GLN A 609 36.91 15.28 31.63
CA GLN A 609 37.76 15.76 30.57
C GLN A 609 38.69 16.86 31.09
N LEU A 610 39.97 16.75 30.78
CA LEU A 610 40.96 17.77 31.07
C LEU A 610 40.83 18.92 30.07
N LEU A 611 40.56 20.13 30.58
CA LEU A 611 40.64 21.36 29.81
C LEU A 611 41.95 22.08 30.16
N SER A 612 42.79 22.31 29.15
CA SER A 612 44.00 23.11 29.29
C SER A 612 43.65 24.59 29.07
N TYR A 613 43.72 25.39 30.13
CA TYR A 613 43.62 26.85 30.02
C TYR A 613 45.02 27.46 30.09
N THR A 614 45.37 28.33 29.12
CA THR A 614 46.56 29.17 29.19
C THR A 614 46.19 30.54 29.74
N MET A 615 46.51 30.79 31.01
CA MET A 615 46.45 32.12 31.63
C MET A 615 47.85 32.43 32.17
N GLY A 616 48.65 33.18 31.38
CA GLY A 616 49.96 33.69 31.78
C GLY A 616 50.99 32.63 32.19
N ASN A 617 51.83 32.18 31.24
CA ASN A 617 53.04 31.34 31.39
C ASN A 617 53.03 30.15 32.38
N SER A 618 51.87 29.72 32.88
CA SER A 618 51.68 28.51 33.67
C SER A 618 50.37 27.85 33.22
N VAL A 619 50.39 26.53 33.07
CA VAL A 619 49.25 25.71 32.65
C VAL A 619 48.85 24.86 33.84
N ASP A 620 47.73 25.19 34.47
CA ASP A 620 47.10 24.32 35.47
C ASP A 620 45.97 23.53 34.82
N PRO A 621 46.01 22.18 34.85
CA PRO A 621 44.96 21.35 34.29
C PRO A 621 43.70 21.36 35.18
N ALA A 622 42.57 21.83 34.65
CA ALA A 622 41.26 21.69 35.29
C ALA A 622 40.47 20.55 34.65
N SER A 623 39.91 19.64 35.46
CA SER A 623 39.06 18.55 35.00
C SER A 623 37.57 18.92 35.11
N VAL A 624 36.83 18.88 33.99
CA VAL A 624 35.38 19.17 33.94
C VAL A 624 34.59 17.87 33.72
N PRO A 625 33.46 17.65 34.44
CA PRO A 625 32.57 16.52 34.18
C PRO A 625 31.96 16.57 32.77
N SER A 626 32.19 15.55 31.96
CA SER A 626 31.69 15.46 30.58
C SER A 626 31.26 14.05 30.20
N CYS A 627 30.44 13.95 29.17
CA CYS A 627 30.06 12.68 28.57
C CYS A 627 31.13 12.24 27.57
N LEU A 628 31.88 11.19 27.93
CA LEU A 628 32.95 10.62 27.12
C LEU A 628 32.45 9.39 26.37
N PRO A 629 32.89 9.16 25.12
CA PRO A 629 32.43 8.02 24.32
C PRO A 629 32.85 6.69 24.95
N CYS A 630 32.02 5.67 24.79
CA CYS A 630 32.33 4.30 25.19
C CYS A 630 33.59 3.80 24.46
N GLN A 631 34.42 3.01 25.17
CA GLN A 631 35.62 2.44 24.58
C GLN A 631 35.25 1.36 23.53
N PRO A 632 35.79 1.42 22.29
CA PRO A 632 35.61 0.34 21.32
C PRO A 632 36.12 -0.99 21.89
N PRO A 633 35.41 -2.12 21.70
CA PRO A 633 34.32 -2.37 20.76
C PRO A 633 32.90 -2.21 21.33
N CYS A 634 32.70 -1.49 22.44
CA CYS A 634 31.37 -1.33 23.06
C CYS A 634 30.45 -0.38 22.32
N LEU A 635 29.18 -0.76 22.18
CA LEU A 635 28.12 0.09 21.64
C LEU A 635 27.46 0.93 22.75
N THR A 636 27.25 0.37 23.93
CA THR A 636 26.86 1.11 25.15
C THR A 636 27.68 0.62 26.35
N CYS A 637 27.86 1.48 27.35
CA CYS A 637 28.71 1.19 28.50
C CYS A 637 28.20 1.88 29.77
N SER A 638 28.47 1.30 30.93
CA SER A 638 28.18 1.88 32.26
C SER A 638 29.39 2.62 32.86
N GLY A 639 30.52 2.64 32.14
CA GLY A 639 31.76 3.27 32.59
C GLY A 639 32.84 3.22 31.51
N LEU A 640 33.97 3.90 31.75
CA LEU A 640 35.07 4.04 30.77
C LEU A 640 36.00 2.82 30.69
N SER A 641 35.72 1.77 31.47
CA SER A 641 36.47 0.52 31.41
C SER A 641 36.01 -0.34 30.22
N PRO A 642 36.91 -1.03 29.51
CA PRO A 642 36.55 -2.04 28.53
C PRO A 642 35.63 -3.15 29.08
N SER A 643 35.66 -3.39 30.39
CA SER A 643 34.82 -4.36 31.11
C SER A 643 33.49 -3.80 31.62
N ALA A 644 33.11 -2.58 31.21
CA ALA A 644 31.86 -1.93 31.62
C ALA A 644 30.86 -1.89 30.45
N CYS A 645 30.92 -2.87 29.56
CA CYS A 645 30.12 -2.91 28.35
C CYS A 645 28.69 -3.40 28.65
N LEU A 646 27.68 -2.70 28.12
CA LEU A 646 26.26 -3.05 28.26
C LEU A 646 25.68 -3.63 26.96
N SER A 647 26.21 -3.25 25.81
CA SER A 647 25.81 -3.80 24.52
C SER A 647 26.94 -3.78 23.49
N CYS A 648 26.85 -4.67 22.51
CA CYS A 648 27.85 -4.87 21.47
C CYS A 648 27.34 -4.51 20.07
N PRO A 649 28.22 -4.12 19.14
CA PRO A 649 27.89 -3.93 17.73
C PRO A 649 27.40 -5.22 17.05
N PRO A 650 26.70 -5.12 15.91
CA PRO A 650 26.35 -6.27 15.09
C PRO A 650 27.58 -7.15 14.81
N HIS A 651 27.44 -8.47 14.91
CA HIS A 651 28.50 -9.49 14.76
C HIS A 651 29.47 -9.66 15.95
N SER A 652 29.22 -9.00 17.07
CA SER A 652 29.86 -9.30 18.37
C SER A 652 28.81 -9.64 19.43
N HIS A 653 29.18 -10.44 20.42
CA HIS A 653 28.31 -10.74 21.57
C HIS A 653 28.97 -10.29 22.88
N LEU A 654 28.15 -9.93 23.86
CA LEU A 654 28.63 -9.54 25.18
C LEU A 654 28.97 -10.82 25.96
N ASP A 655 30.22 -10.94 26.41
CA ASP A 655 30.60 -11.98 27.36
C ASP A 655 30.02 -11.64 28.74
N PRO A 656 29.11 -12.47 29.29
CA PRO A 656 28.48 -12.20 30.58
C PRO A 656 29.44 -12.26 31.77
N VAL A 657 30.65 -12.82 31.63
CA VAL A 657 31.63 -12.95 32.72
C VAL A 657 32.60 -11.77 32.76
N SER A 658 33.13 -11.36 31.62
CA SER A 658 34.07 -10.24 31.53
C SER A 658 33.42 -8.90 31.22
N SER A 659 32.13 -8.89 30.85
CA SER A 659 31.39 -7.70 30.38
C SER A 659 32.14 -6.96 29.26
N THR A 660 32.75 -7.72 28.35
CA THR A 660 33.46 -7.24 27.15
C THR A 660 32.80 -7.79 25.88
N CYS A 661 32.88 -7.07 24.77
CA CYS A 661 32.41 -7.59 23.48
C CYS A 661 33.43 -8.52 22.82
N LEU A 662 33.00 -9.74 22.48
CA LEU A 662 33.79 -10.73 21.76
C LEU A 662 33.27 -10.90 20.33
N HIS A 663 34.18 -10.89 19.35
CA HIS A 663 33.85 -11.03 17.93
C HIS A 663 33.50 -12.49 17.60
N LEU A 664 32.42 -12.71 16.84
CA LEU A 664 32.07 -14.05 16.35
C LEU A 664 33.08 -14.45 15.25
N ASN A 665 33.88 -15.49 15.53
CA ASN A 665 34.61 -16.20 14.47
C ASN A 665 33.62 -17.05 13.67
N GLN A 666 33.82 -17.10 12.34
CA GLN A 666 32.92 -17.62 11.30
C GLN A 666 32.55 -19.12 11.36
N ILE A 667 32.65 -19.79 12.51
CA ILE A 667 32.38 -21.23 12.65
C ILE A 667 31.42 -21.43 13.82
N GLN A 668 30.12 -21.15 13.61
CA GLN A 668 28.97 -21.78 14.29
C GLN A 668 27.67 -21.07 13.87
N ARG A 669 27.12 -21.50 12.73
CA ARG A 669 25.69 -21.40 12.42
C ARG A 669 25.20 -22.83 12.19
N GLU A 670 24.64 -23.46 13.23
CA GLU A 670 23.80 -24.65 13.05
C GLU A 670 22.34 -24.22 12.91
N SER A 671 21.68 -24.75 11.88
CA SER A 671 20.23 -24.67 11.67
C SER A 671 19.50 -25.64 12.60
N PRO A 672 18.25 -25.36 13.03
CA PRO A 672 17.52 -26.29 13.87
C PRO A 672 17.02 -27.49 13.05
N GLY A 673 17.68 -28.63 13.22
CA GLY A 673 17.25 -29.94 12.75
C GLY A 673 16.55 -30.74 13.85
N ASN A 674 15.51 -31.48 13.46
CA ASN A 674 14.77 -32.46 14.25
C ASN A 674 15.66 -33.31 15.18
N PHE A 675 15.29 -33.38 16.46
CA PHE A 675 15.65 -34.50 17.33
C PHE A 675 14.47 -34.91 18.22
N MET A 676 13.88 -36.07 17.90
CA MET A 676 13.24 -36.93 18.90
C MET A 676 14.29 -37.93 19.38
N VAL A 677 14.55 -38.01 20.70
CA VAL A 677 14.74 -39.24 21.51
C VAL A 677 14.58 -38.82 22.97
N GLY A 678 13.82 -39.60 23.75
CA GLY A 678 13.45 -39.31 25.13
C GLY A 678 14.06 -40.22 26.19
N GLN A 679 13.68 -39.94 27.44
CA GLN A 679 13.70 -40.72 28.70
C GLN A 679 13.04 -39.77 29.72
N GLY A 680 12.14 -40.10 30.65
CA GLY A 680 11.61 -41.34 31.22
C GLY A 680 11.31 -41.06 32.72
N ASN A 681 10.13 -41.52 33.22
CA ASN A 681 9.62 -41.55 34.62
C ASN A 681 8.93 -40.26 35.17
N THR A 682 7.76 -40.27 35.83
CA THR A 682 6.87 -41.33 36.37
C THR A 682 5.49 -40.78 36.81
N SER A 683 4.39 -41.42 36.35
CA SER A 683 3.13 -41.78 37.09
C SER A 683 2.07 -40.68 37.46
N PRO A 684 0.79 -41.03 37.77
CA PRO A 684 -0.30 -41.21 36.78
C PRO A 684 -1.60 -40.45 37.13
N ARG A 685 -2.47 -40.17 36.13
CA ARG A 685 -3.90 -39.85 36.34
C ARG A 685 -4.79 -40.52 35.29
N PRO A 686 -6.05 -40.86 35.64
CA PRO A 686 -6.80 -41.96 35.04
C PRO A 686 -7.59 -41.55 33.79
N GLU A 687 -7.76 -42.51 32.89
CA GLU A 687 -8.68 -42.43 31.76
C GLU A 687 -10.14 -42.51 32.22
N LEU A 688 -10.95 -41.54 31.78
CA LEU A 688 -12.39 -41.70 31.62
C LEU A 688 -12.92 -40.67 30.60
N SER A 689 -13.44 -41.12 29.45
CA SER A 689 -14.53 -40.43 28.73
C SER A 689 -15.02 -41.34 27.60
N SER A 690 -16.16 -42.02 27.71
CA SER A 690 -17.55 -41.52 27.63
C SER A 690 -17.91 -40.92 26.27
N ARG A 691 -18.74 -41.65 25.50
CA ARG A 691 -19.23 -41.29 24.15
C ARG A 691 -20.30 -40.18 24.17
N LEU A 692 -20.33 -39.34 25.20
CA LEU A 692 -21.37 -38.33 25.43
C LEU A 692 -21.36 -37.16 24.42
N PRO A 693 -20.21 -36.65 23.93
CA PRO A 693 -20.20 -35.50 23.02
C PRO A 693 -20.79 -35.82 21.65
N VAL A 694 -20.55 -37.04 21.15
CA VAL A 694 -20.98 -37.48 19.82
C VAL A 694 -22.49 -37.69 19.78
N THR A 695 -23.08 -38.26 20.84
CA THR A 695 -24.54 -38.41 20.93
C THR A 695 -25.28 -37.08 20.99
N ILE A 696 -24.72 -36.06 21.62
CA ILE A 696 -25.33 -34.72 21.69
C ILE A 696 -25.31 -34.06 20.31
N ALA A 697 -24.21 -34.18 19.56
CA ALA A 697 -24.09 -33.62 18.21
C ALA A 697 -25.05 -34.26 17.20
N VAL A 698 -25.30 -35.57 17.32
CA VAL A 698 -26.25 -36.26 16.43
C VAL A 698 -27.69 -35.87 16.74
N LEU A 699 -28.04 -35.75 18.03
CA LEU A 699 -29.39 -35.35 18.44
C LEU A 699 -29.71 -33.90 18.06
N SER A 700 -28.74 -32.98 18.17
CA SER A 700 -28.94 -31.58 17.76
C SER A 700 -29.18 -31.46 16.25
N CYS A 701 -28.46 -32.23 15.43
CA CYS A 701 -28.63 -32.23 13.98
C CYS A 701 -30.02 -32.75 13.56
N MET A 702 -30.52 -33.80 14.23
CA MET A 702 -31.87 -34.34 13.98
C MET A 702 -32.98 -33.36 14.35
N ILE A 703 -32.81 -32.58 15.43
CA ILE A 703 -33.77 -31.56 15.85
C ILE A 703 -33.82 -30.41 14.82
N ILE A 704 -32.67 -29.96 14.31
CA ILE A 704 -32.60 -28.88 13.31
C ILE A 704 -33.27 -29.28 12.00
N MET A 705 -33.08 -30.53 11.55
CA MET A 705 -33.74 -31.02 10.34
C MET A 705 -35.27 -31.14 10.52
N ALA A 706 -35.72 -31.58 11.70
CA ALA A 706 -37.14 -31.68 12.01
C ALA A 706 -37.83 -30.30 12.08
N THR A 707 -37.16 -29.28 12.63
CA THR A 707 -37.70 -27.92 12.67
C THR A 707 -37.77 -27.30 11.29
N PHE A 708 -36.77 -27.50 10.42
CA PHE A 708 -36.81 -27.03 9.04
C PHE A 708 -37.95 -27.67 8.24
N ALA A 709 -38.14 -28.99 8.36
CA ALA A 709 -39.23 -29.70 7.72
C ALA A 709 -40.61 -29.21 8.23
N GLY A 710 -40.73 -28.99 9.54
CA GLY A 710 -41.95 -28.44 10.15
C GLY A 710 -42.30 -27.04 9.64
N VAL A 711 -41.31 -26.14 9.57
CA VAL A 711 -41.50 -24.78 9.04
C VAL A 711 -41.86 -24.82 7.55
N PHE A 712 -41.22 -25.67 6.76
CA PHE A 712 -41.54 -25.84 5.34
C PHE A 712 -42.98 -26.32 5.12
N VAL A 713 -43.43 -27.32 5.89
CA VAL A 713 -44.81 -27.81 5.81
C VAL A 713 -45.82 -26.73 6.28
N LEU A 714 -45.48 -25.97 7.33
CA LEU A 714 -46.34 -24.88 7.81
C LEU A 714 -46.47 -23.75 6.77
N LEU A 715 -45.38 -23.46 6.04
CA LEU A 715 -45.37 -22.49 4.94
C LEU A 715 -46.20 -22.98 3.74
N GLN A 716 -46.14 -24.28 3.41
CA GLN A 716 -46.98 -24.88 2.37
C GLN A 716 -48.47 -24.94 2.76
N LEU A 717 -48.78 -25.11 4.05
CA LEU A 717 -50.16 -25.08 4.54
C LEU A 717 -50.72 -23.65 4.64
N ARG A 718 -49.88 -22.64 4.87
CA ARG A 718 -50.27 -21.22 4.85
C ARG A 718 -50.41 -20.64 3.44
N SER A 719 -49.73 -21.20 2.44
CA SER A 719 -49.76 -20.68 1.07
C SER A 719 -50.98 -21.13 0.25
N GLY A 720 -51.83 -22.01 0.78
CA GLY A 720 -53.17 -22.26 0.23
C GLY A 720 -53.21 -22.72 -1.23
N VAL A 721 -52.18 -23.40 -1.74
CA VAL A 721 -52.17 -23.93 -3.11
C VAL A 721 -52.51 -25.42 -3.07
N LEU A 722 -53.80 -25.70 -2.97
CA LEU A 722 -54.36 -27.01 -3.29
C LEU A 722 -55.59 -26.84 -4.18
N ALA A 723 -55.39 -26.32 -5.39
CA ALA A 723 -56.31 -26.50 -6.50
C ALA A 723 -55.68 -26.12 -7.85
N LYS A 724 -55.90 -26.98 -8.85
CA LYS A 724 -55.74 -26.82 -10.30
C LYS A 724 -54.39 -27.14 -10.94
N LEU A 725 -54.22 -28.44 -11.16
CA LEU A 725 -53.62 -29.01 -12.36
C LEU A 725 -54.51 -28.72 -13.59
N SER A 726 -54.09 -27.83 -14.50
CA SER A 726 -54.31 -27.91 -15.97
C SER A 726 -54.07 -26.56 -16.65
N ARG A 727 -52.98 -26.41 -17.40
CA ARG A 727 -52.96 -26.05 -18.84
C ARG A 727 -51.58 -25.59 -19.32
N MET A 728 -51.24 -26.18 -20.45
CA MET A 728 -50.15 -25.91 -21.38
C MET A 728 -50.37 -24.60 -22.17
N VAL A 729 -49.35 -23.74 -22.26
CA VAL A 729 -49.16 -22.66 -23.28
C VAL A 729 -47.64 -22.41 -23.36
N SER A 730 -46.92 -22.90 -24.38
CA SER A 730 -46.71 -22.42 -25.76
C SER A 730 -45.73 -21.25 -25.89
N TYR A 731 -44.54 -21.55 -26.42
CA TYR A 731 -43.54 -20.62 -26.96
C TYR A 731 -43.95 -20.14 -28.38
N ARG A 732 -43.86 -18.83 -28.63
CA ARG A 732 -43.83 -18.14 -29.94
C ARG A 732 -43.10 -16.82 -29.69
N GLY A 733 -42.18 -16.31 -30.51
CA GLY A 733 -41.68 -16.66 -31.83
C GLY A 733 -40.88 -15.46 -32.35
N ILE A 734 -39.82 -15.72 -33.12
CA ILE A 734 -39.00 -14.77 -33.88
C ILE A 734 -39.84 -14.12 -35.00
N PRO A 735 -39.45 -12.94 -35.52
CA PRO A 735 -39.52 -12.77 -36.98
C PRO A 735 -38.24 -12.20 -37.61
N THR A 736 -37.84 -12.86 -38.70
CA THR A 736 -36.96 -12.42 -39.79
C THR A 736 -37.77 -11.67 -40.86
N VAL A 737 -37.23 -10.61 -41.48
CA VAL A 737 -37.64 -10.13 -42.81
C VAL A 737 -36.42 -9.61 -43.59
N TRP A 738 -36.37 -9.95 -44.88
CA TRP A 738 -35.43 -9.52 -45.94
C TRP A 738 -36.17 -8.70 -47.01
N GLY A 739 -35.41 -7.82 -47.70
CA GLY A 739 -35.65 -7.30 -49.07
C GLY A 739 -36.47 -6.00 -49.18
N ASP A 740 -36.25 -5.09 -50.13
CA ASP A 740 -35.21 -4.87 -51.15
C ASP A 740 -35.49 -3.49 -51.81
N GLU A 741 -34.45 -2.90 -52.43
CA GLU A 741 -34.42 -1.84 -53.48
C GLU A 741 -34.97 -0.39 -53.27
N GLY A 742 -34.10 0.62 -53.54
CA GLY A 742 -34.42 1.62 -54.58
C GLY A 742 -34.12 3.13 -54.38
N VAL A 743 -32.87 3.56 -54.71
CA VAL A 743 -32.50 4.70 -55.61
C VAL A 743 -32.67 6.21 -55.23
N ASN A 744 -31.56 6.97 -55.42
CA ASN A 744 -31.34 8.42 -55.71
C ASN A 744 -31.52 9.47 -54.59
N THR A 745 -30.78 10.60 -54.46
CA THR A 745 -29.61 11.27 -55.10
C THR A 745 -29.33 12.56 -54.28
N ASP A 746 -28.06 13.03 -54.25
CA ASP A 746 -27.60 14.45 -54.11
C ASP A 746 -27.95 15.22 -52.80
N SER A 747 -27.18 16.17 -52.25
CA SER A 747 -25.95 16.92 -52.58
C SER A 747 -25.48 17.69 -51.32
N ASP A 748 -24.17 17.90 -51.22
CA ASP A 748 -23.44 19.11 -50.79
C ASP A 748 -23.67 19.83 -49.43
N ASN A 749 -22.52 20.01 -48.75
CA ASN A 749 -21.97 21.21 -48.07
C ASN A 749 -22.90 22.09 -47.21
N ASP A 750 -22.56 22.26 -45.93
CA ASP A 750 -21.81 23.45 -45.45
C ASP A 750 -21.61 23.45 -43.92
N GLU A 751 -20.54 24.14 -43.54
CA GLU A 751 -20.26 24.78 -42.24
C GLU A 751 -20.11 23.94 -40.97
N PHE A 752 -18.83 23.70 -40.65
CA PHE A 752 -18.31 23.64 -39.30
C PHE A 752 -18.50 25.01 -38.63
N ASP A 753 -19.34 25.08 -37.61
CA ASP A 753 -19.28 26.16 -36.62
C ASP A 753 -19.25 25.57 -35.21
N VAL A 754 -18.22 25.97 -34.49
CA VAL A 754 -17.87 25.56 -33.14
C VAL A 754 -18.69 26.41 -32.19
N HIS A 755 -19.51 25.82 -31.31
CA HIS A 755 -19.70 26.29 -29.91
C HIS A 755 -20.59 25.35 -29.05
N ASN A 756 -20.02 25.02 -27.89
CA ASN A 756 -20.62 24.86 -26.56
C ASN A 756 -21.48 23.64 -26.18
N GLU A 757 -20.87 22.82 -25.30
CA GLU A 757 -21.33 22.44 -23.95
C GLU A 757 -22.82 22.67 -23.65
N LYS A 758 -23.57 21.57 -23.40
CA LYS A 758 -24.58 21.50 -22.32
C LYS A 758 -24.73 20.10 -21.73
N THR A 759 -24.49 20.07 -20.43
CA THR A 759 -24.91 19.15 -19.37
C THR A 759 -26.40 18.81 -19.46
N ALA A 760 -26.74 17.52 -19.30
CA ALA A 760 -28.12 17.05 -19.24
C ALA A 760 -28.64 17.07 -17.80
N PHE A 761 -29.55 17.99 -17.51
CA PHE A 761 -30.46 17.97 -16.36
C PHE A 761 -31.54 16.91 -16.57
N ILE A 762 -31.80 16.05 -15.59
CA ILE A 762 -33.04 15.27 -15.52
C ILE A 762 -33.92 15.84 -14.40
N LYS A 763 -35.08 16.35 -14.83
CA LYS A 763 -36.23 16.77 -14.02
C LYS A 763 -36.87 15.53 -13.38
N THR A 764 -36.97 15.50 -12.06
CA THR A 764 -37.95 14.65 -11.36
C THR A 764 -39.27 15.40 -11.26
N GLN A 765 -40.30 14.86 -11.91
CA GLN A 765 -41.68 15.28 -11.77
C GLN A 765 -42.36 14.36 -10.75
N SER A 766 -42.84 14.95 -9.65
CA SER A 766 -43.69 14.29 -8.67
C SER A 766 -45.01 13.82 -9.29
N ALA A 767 -45.41 12.59 -8.97
CA ALA A 767 -46.80 12.17 -9.02
C ALA A 767 -47.07 11.12 -7.93
N LEU A 768 -47.98 11.51 -7.01
CA LEU A 768 -48.62 10.79 -5.89
C LEU A 768 -47.84 10.61 -4.59
#